data_AF-A0A817R5H4-F1
#
_entry.id   AF-A0A817R5H4-F1
#
_cell.length_a   1.000
_cell.length_b   1.000
_cell.length_c   1.000
_cell.angle_alpha   90.00
_cell.angle_beta   90.00
_cell.angle_gamma   90.00
#
_symmetry.space_group_name_H-M   'P 1'
#
loop_
_entity.id
_entity.type
_entity.pdbx_description
1 polymer ?
#
loop_
_entity_poly.entity_id
_entity_poly.type
_entity_poly.pdbx_seq_one_letter_code
_entity_poly.pdbx_strand_id
1 'polypeptide(L)'
;MLCVVPVHAGSRTFAVHDYGGKERNKITGKLLNPHVYVLDPQIVIQQNVNQKGLVAMEGKLTKPFTDDHIKLSIKYQDAQGNWATGWCKTLYSYNQYNENVRAAFELPESALSSYNVKIELDSETNLSTFSSVSWDKTISHYKLGDYTVTNCDLDENEYTILLTPRKNGTLIIDANGKVTGVKDRVTTAHSWSRLNIGYSLDNKKNDVVFSPKNPAVLFTDTNGAISIKMVNQGAVNDTLGSTPEFIYNVGPGHPIPYLYSYADPVYMFAGKFSVNGFFIKFSQWPGEPNGPGYHNFKNPNSLQSRYFNLYNSINEKLSDFISDQEPVVFVSSMTTGFRVYKSDGTFINLTGYSNYGALYFGFTNDHGGGRRGPGSENFIVSNTAEMTLYGMGTLRNNFVSFTPAYLPVRSMQDIEKEISKFIRYTGIFGNSIAYDDTSECAAGCFAANPGVVPDYVVVDWTKAPNTYIFTGKDKHGSEVDGLYIPVKKAYEMWSKGGEFMKDDHGNYTPIPSGTAKAGLYWEDEPGLIKSVALQGTGENAKIKVLVNKLKEGNAVVSYRVNDTVYWTWHVWITDDPTTNGSTYHLGFEKDKNGLPVTDWKWMDRNLGATSANFLGNDWHKSQGLQYQWGRKDPFPALAHKDGTMYEISGEVGNMRNVRAVYTTGSTSVLPVKYRGNLYPQDNTGFDTPNGNIRYSVQNPIHMIIPPLYVKKYNETVNNNEEDMFVQNSGNVWYHQRRTTWFSKQKYRNEFSTDASKNVAWDLWGDTRGGKISDLNYPALAEESKRYAMKSPYDPCPCNWRTPSYYDNIGSPNNDNNASPWGRIGGANDVDTFTSNPATSSTRFPGIKIYPGLGYDFTGVSGRNLGLIPINGNYEYYPNYVTINRVTTSGLVTPKIVYQDGSSDGALGSSTFSVGASGSGPWYGPRGLGYISDPGNVKETANNFGWYTMNSVSHDGNTHETAGIRCIKDPNNAYMPAVFETQFISTPNEEYSLATLKSWAKDPNSYVEYTNNSMVAASPADKDRVIDISLRKAYAMYKLHLSTTEEYPQGNIKSGSVVWTTNTGLIQNMEIIDGTKETDKLRVNLNENQYGNAVVAFHLGNSGQWANGKMQDPIIWSWHVWAPETIVGSLDYETETSAN
;
A
#
# COMPACT_ATOMS: atom_id res chain seq x y z
N MET A 1 34.00 0.12 38.09
CA MET A 1 33.99 -1.20 37.43
C MET A 1 32.55 -1.71 37.47
N LEU A 2 31.82 -1.51 36.38
CA LEU A 2 30.40 -1.87 36.23
C LEU A 2 30.34 -3.17 35.42
N CYS A 3 29.94 -4.28 36.05
CA CYS A 3 29.60 -5.50 35.33
C CYS A 3 28.13 -5.43 34.91
N VAL A 4 27.91 -5.14 33.62
CA VAL A 4 26.63 -5.35 32.94
C VAL A 4 26.41 -6.87 32.84
N VAL A 5 25.34 -7.36 33.45
CA VAL A 5 24.88 -8.75 33.26
C VAL A 5 24.01 -8.78 32.00
N PRO A 6 24.28 -9.65 31.01
CA PRO A 6 23.41 -9.81 29.85
C PRO A 6 22.06 -10.43 30.26
N VAL A 7 20.97 -10.01 29.61
CA VAL A 7 19.58 -10.42 29.90
C VAL A 7 19.31 -11.93 29.63
N HIS A 8 20.27 -12.63 29.02
CA HIS A 8 20.22 -14.07 28.75
C HIS A 8 21.12 -14.87 29.72
N ALA A 9 21.06 -14.56 31.02
CA ALA A 9 21.78 -15.33 32.02
C ALA A 9 21.21 -16.77 32.05
N GLY A 10 21.95 -17.70 31.43
CA GLY A 10 21.61 -19.11 31.36
C GLY A 10 21.15 -19.65 32.71
N SER A 11 20.05 -20.40 32.69
CA SER A 11 19.45 -20.96 33.89
C SER A 11 20.52 -21.67 34.72
N ARG A 12 20.53 -21.42 36.03
CA ARG A 12 20.90 -22.50 36.94
C ARG A 12 19.86 -23.58 36.71
N THR A 13 20.20 -24.57 35.91
CA THR A 13 19.38 -25.77 35.73
C THR A 13 19.03 -26.32 37.10
N PHE A 14 17.73 -26.48 37.37
CA PHE A 14 17.25 -27.18 38.55
C PHE A 14 17.71 -28.64 38.51
N ALA A 15 18.06 -29.15 39.68
CA ALA A 15 18.20 -30.57 39.94
C ALA A 15 16.83 -31.26 39.75
N VAL A 16 16.61 -31.88 38.59
CA VAL A 16 15.51 -32.84 38.45
C VAL A 16 16.01 -34.16 38.99
N HIS A 17 15.41 -34.59 40.11
CA HIS A 17 15.62 -35.92 40.65
C HIS A 17 14.70 -36.92 39.92
N ASP A 18 15.28 -38.04 39.50
CA ASP A 18 14.56 -39.27 39.15
C ASP A 18 13.64 -39.72 40.32
N TYR A 19 12.61 -40.54 40.05
CA TYR A 19 11.88 -41.33 41.06
C TYR A 19 12.78 -42.03 42.10
N GLY A 20 14.07 -42.26 41.79
CA GLY A 20 15.10 -42.76 42.69
C GLY A 20 16.11 -41.74 43.26
N GLY A 21 15.88 -40.43 43.14
CA GLY A 21 16.67 -39.40 43.84
C GLY A 21 17.98 -38.94 43.18
N LYS A 22 18.32 -39.30 41.93
CA LYS A 22 19.58 -38.88 41.26
C LYS A 22 19.42 -37.63 40.39
N GLU A 23 20.31 -36.65 40.57
CA GLU A 23 20.47 -35.45 39.70
C GLU A 23 21.00 -35.82 38.31
N ARG A 24 20.44 -35.22 37.24
CA ARG A 24 21.00 -35.28 35.88
C ARG A 24 21.80 -34.02 35.52
N ASN A 25 22.88 -34.23 34.76
CA ASN A 25 23.96 -33.31 34.41
C ASN A 25 23.57 -31.87 34.02
N LYS A 26 24.36 -30.91 34.54
CA LYS A 26 24.42 -29.50 34.13
C LYS A 26 25.06 -29.35 32.74
N ILE A 27 24.35 -28.74 31.79
CA ILE A 27 24.94 -28.23 30.55
C ILE A 27 25.04 -26.70 30.68
N THR A 28 26.26 -26.19 30.80
CA THR A 28 26.55 -24.75 30.79
C THR A 28 26.71 -24.27 29.34
N GLY A 29 25.72 -23.54 28.82
CA GLY A 29 25.79 -22.84 27.53
C GLY A 29 26.57 -21.52 27.62
N LYS A 30 27.36 -21.23 26.59
CA LYS A 30 28.14 -19.98 26.43
C LYS A 30 27.22 -18.86 25.95
N LEU A 31 27.34 -17.65 26.50
CA LEU A 31 26.62 -16.44 26.05
C LEU A 31 27.09 -16.03 24.64
N LEU A 32 26.16 -16.07 23.67
CA LEU A 32 26.32 -15.51 22.33
C LEU A 32 25.60 -14.15 22.26
N ASN A 33 26.09 -13.24 21.42
CA ASN A 33 25.35 -12.00 21.12
C ASN A 33 24.08 -12.35 20.33
N PRO A 34 22.92 -11.75 20.65
CA PRO A 34 21.68 -12.03 19.94
C PRO A 34 21.75 -11.56 18.49
N HIS A 35 21.07 -12.29 17.61
CA HIS A 35 20.90 -11.91 16.21
C HIS A 35 19.83 -10.83 16.11
N VAL A 36 20.13 -9.74 15.41
CA VAL A 36 19.25 -8.56 15.29
C VAL A 36 18.77 -8.39 13.86
N TYR A 37 17.47 -8.18 13.70
CA TYR A 37 16.82 -7.78 12.47
C TYR A 37 16.10 -6.45 12.67
N VAL A 38 16.36 -5.47 11.81
CA VAL A 38 15.74 -4.15 11.93
C VAL A 38 14.45 -4.14 11.13
N LEU A 39 13.30 -4.12 11.84
CA LEU A 39 11.98 -4.09 11.23
C LEU A 39 11.69 -2.72 10.60
N ASP A 40 12.01 -1.64 11.32
CA ASP A 40 11.93 -0.27 10.81
C ASP A 40 13.23 0.49 11.14
N PRO A 41 14.02 0.88 10.14
CA PRO A 41 15.39 1.35 10.36
C PRO A 41 15.48 2.77 10.91
N GLN A 42 14.54 3.66 10.55
CA GLN A 42 14.52 5.03 11.05
C GLN A 42 13.13 5.66 10.88
N ILE A 43 12.60 6.15 11.98
CA ILE A 43 11.32 6.84 12.13
C ILE A 43 11.63 8.18 12.78
N VAL A 44 11.21 9.28 12.17
CA VAL A 44 11.42 10.62 12.74
C VAL A 44 10.15 11.09 13.43
N ILE A 45 10.25 11.33 14.74
CA ILE A 45 9.18 11.88 15.57
C ILE A 45 9.47 13.36 15.80
N GLN A 46 8.48 14.23 15.59
CA GLN A 46 8.56 15.64 15.97
C GLN A 46 7.98 15.83 17.37
N GLN A 47 8.66 16.64 18.19
CA GLN A 47 8.30 16.94 19.57
C GLN A 47 8.62 18.40 19.89
N ASN A 48 7.86 19.00 20.80
CA ASN A 48 8.17 20.33 21.32
C ASN A 48 9.50 20.32 22.09
N VAL A 49 10.33 21.33 21.81
CA VAL A 49 11.63 21.51 22.45
C VAL A 49 11.47 21.66 23.97
N ASN A 50 12.35 21.02 24.74
CA ASN A 50 12.39 21.00 26.21
C ASN A 50 11.08 20.54 26.87
N GLN A 51 10.31 19.69 26.19
CA GLN A 51 9.14 19.04 26.75
C GLN A 51 9.24 17.54 26.50
N LYS A 52 8.62 16.74 27.38
CA LYS A 52 8.39 15.32 27.17
C LYS A 52 7.27 15.12 26.15
N GLY A 53 7.22 13.94 25.56
CA GLY A 53 6.17 13.58 24.61
C GLY A 53 5.89 12.09 24.60
N LEU A 54 4.63 11.70 24.46
CA LEU A 54 4.22 10.31 24.35
C LEU A 54 4.25 9.88 22.89
N VAL A 55 5.02 8.84 22.57
CA VAL A 55 4.92 8.12 21.30
C VAL A 55 4.00 6.92 21.51
N ALA A 56 2.96 6.82 20.70
CA ALA A 56 2.06 5.68 20.63
C ALA A 56 2.13 5.04 19.24
N MET A 57 2.50 3.76 19.20
CA MET A 57 2.49 2.92 18.01
C MET A 57 1.39 1.88 18.14
N GLU A 58 0.42 1.90 17.25
CA GLU A 58 -0.73 1.02 17.33
C GLU A 58 -1.09 0.42 15.97
N GLY A 59 -1.27 -0.89 15.94
CA GLY A 59 -1.80 -1.58 14.78
C GLY A 59 -1.49 -3.07 14.78
N LYS A 60 -1.77 -3.73 13.66
CA LYS A 60 -1.83 -5.18 13.57
C LYS A 60 -0.43 -5.79 13.47
N LEU A 61 -0.03 -6.53 14.51
CA LEU A 61 1.18 -7.33 14.53
C LEU A 61 0.86 -8.75 14.04
N THR A 62 1.57 -9.18 12.99
CA THR A 62 1.54 -10.56 12.51
C THR A 62 2.88 -11.22 12.79
N LYS A 63 2.87 -12.36 13.47
CA LYS A 63 4.04 -13.21 13.69
C LYS A 63 3.61 -14.69 13.57
N PRO A 64 4.17 -15.48 12.64
CA PRO A 64 3.94 -16.92 12.62
C PRO A 64 4.70 -17.63 13.75
N PHE A 65 4.56 -18.96 13.87
CA PHE A 65 5.44 -19.74 14.72
C PHE A 65 6.89 -19.59 14.26
N THR A 66 7.81 -19.49 15.22
CA THR A 66 9.25 -19.38 14.99
C THR A 66 9.98 -20.47 15.75
N ASP A 67 11.25 -20.73 15.41
CA ASP A 67 12.05 -21.74 16.11
C ASP A 67 12.56 -21.22 17.47
N ASP A 68 12.58 -19.90 17.66
CA ASP A 68 13.08 -19.22 18.86
C ASP A 68 12.26 -17.95 19.19
N HIS A 69 12.36 -17.48 20.43
CA HIS A 69 11.64 -16.31 20.93
C HIS A 69 12.19 -15.04 20.26
N ILE A 70 11.30 -14.10 19.93
CA ILE A 70 11.70 -12.82 19.33
C ILE A 70 11.40 -11.71 20.32
N LYS A 71 12.40 -10.94 20.75
CA LYS A 71 12.19 -9.69 21.48
C LYS A 71 11.97 -8.58 20.45
N LEU A 72 10.79 -7.97 20.48
CA LEU A 72 10.44 -6.78 19.71
C LEU A 72 10.79 -5.55 20.55
N SER A 73 11.72 -4.73 20.10
CA SER A 73 12.19 -3.53 20.81
C SER A 73 12.01 -2.27 19.97
N ILE A 74 11.44 -1.23 20.58
CA ILE A 74 11.37 0.13 20.04
C ILE A 74 12.45 0.95 20.72
N LYS A 75 13.36 1.52 19.93
CA LYS A 75 14.51 2.28 20.41
C LYS A 75 14.48 3.71 19.90
N TYR A 76 14.93 4.65 20.71
CA TYR A 76 15.14 6.05 20.32
C TYR A 76 16.60 6.45 20.54
N GLN A 77 17.10 7.44 19.79
CA GLN A 77 18.40 8.03 20.05
C GLN A 77 18.33 9.04 21.19
N ASP A 78 19.17 8.88 22.21
CA ASP A 78 19.35 9.85 23.28
C ASP A 78 20.13 11.09 22.79
N ALA A 79 20.30 12.08 23.68
CA ALA A 79 21.00 13.32 23.38
C ALA A 79 22.49 13.12 23.01
N GLN A 80 23.07 11.95 23.31
CA GLN A 80 24.43 11.55 22.97
C GLN A 80 24.49 10.71 21.68
N GLY A 81 23.34 10.41 21.07
CA GLY A 81 23.21 9.60 19.85
C GLY A 81 23.16 8.09 20.10
N ASN A 82 23.14 7.63 21.35
CA ASN A 82 23.05 6.19 21.68
C ASN A 82 21.60 5.71 21.57
N TRP A 83 21.41 4.45 21.18
CA TRP A 83 20.09 3.84 21.11
C TRP A 83 19.64 3.34 22.49
N ALA A 84 18.62 3.99 23.05
CA ALA A 84 17.94 3.60 24.28
C ALA A 84 16.63 2.87 23.98
N THR A 85 16.30 1.84 24.76
CA THR A 85 15.03 1.10 24.65
C THR A 85 13.89 1.90 25.28
N GLY A 86 12.92 2.31 24.47
CA GLY A 86 11.71 2.98 24.94
C GLY A 86 10.58 2.01 25.31
N TRP A 87 10.49 0.88 24.60
CA TRP A 87 9.49 -0.16 24.84
C TRP A 87 9.97 -1.51 24.28
N CYS A 88 9.63 -2.62 24.94
CA CYS A 88 9.85 -3.95 24.37
C CYS A 88 8.81 -5.00 24.78
N LYS A 89 8.63 -6.01 23.92
CA LYS A 89 7.74 -7.17 24.13
C LYS A 89 8.41 -8.44 23.64
N THR A 90 8.36 -9.51 24.43
CA THR A 90 8.80 -10.85 24.00
C THR A 90 7.66 -11.53 23.24
N LEU A 91 7.94 -11.98 22.03
CA LEU A 91 7.06 -12.73 21.15
C LEU A 91 7.49 -14.20 21.16
N TYR A 92 6.83 -15.01 21.98
CA TYR A 92 7.20 -16.41 22.19
C TYR A 92 7.09 -17.25 20.91
N SER A 93 8.05 -18.16 20.70
CA SER A 93 8.20 -18.97 19.48
C SER A 93 6.97 -19.81 19.14
N TYR A 94 6.31 -20.29 20.19
CA TYR A 94 5.18 -21.21 20.13
C TYR A 94 3.82 -20.53 20.05
N ASN A 95 3.78 -19.19 20.04
CA ASN A 95 2.57 -18.39 19.80
C ASN A 95 2.61 -17.81 18.38
N GLN A 96 1.48 -17.87 17.68
CA GLN A 96 1.22 -16.96 16.56
C GLN A 96 0.57 -15.67 17.10
N TYR A 97 0.97 -14.54 16.54
CA TYR A 97 0.39 -13.24 16.82
C TYR A 97 -0.31 -12.77 15.54
N ASN A 98 -1.55 -12.33 15.66
CA ASN A 98 -2.35 -11.83 14.54
C ASN A 98 -3.41 -10.84 15.06
N GLU A 99 -2.95 -9.83 15.79
CA GLU A 99 -3.80 -8.96 16.62
C GLU A 99 -3.25 -7.53 16.64
N ASN A 100 -4.06 -6.60 17.14
CA ASN A 100 -3.62 -5.23 17.33
C ASN A 100 -2.73 -5.14 18.57
N VAL A 101 -1.50 -4.68 18.38
CA VAL A 101 -0.55 -4.39 19.46
C VAL A 101 -0.40 -2.89 19.56
N ARG A 102 -0.47 -2.40 20.79
CA ARG A 102 -0.18 -1.01 21.15
C ARG A 102 1.10 -0.95 21.97
N ALA A 103 2.10 -0.23 21.46
CA ALA A 103 3.28 0.15 22.21
C ALA A 103 3.24 1.65 22.50
N ALA A 104 3.53 2.03 23.74
CA ALA A 104 3.47 3.42 24.17
C ALA A 104 4.66 3.71 25.09
N PHE A 105 5.42 4.76 24.80
CA PHE A 105 6.56 5.17 25.60
C PHE A 105 6.74 6.69 25.55
N GLU A 106 7.21 7.26 26.67
CA GLU A 106 7.52 8.68 26.77
C GLU A 106 8.95 8.94 26.29
N LEU A 107 9.09 9.84 25.33
CA LEU A 107 10.36 10.42 24.95
C LEU A 107 10.77 11.47 25.99
N PRO A 108 12.07 11.53 26.36
CA PRO A 108 12.56 12.51 27.32
C PRO A 108 12.45 13.94 26.77
N GLU A 109 12.83 14.93 27.58
CA GLU A 109 13.00 16.30 27.11
C GLU A 109 14.26 16.41 26.24
N SER A 110 14.23 17.23 25.17
CA SER A 110 15.39 17.49 24.33
C SER A 110 15.39 18.92 23.79
N ALA A 111 16.61 19.44 23.58
CA ALA A 111 16.83 20.72 22.90
C ALA A 111 16.55 20.65 21.39
N LEU A 112 16.44 19.44 20.82
CA LEU A 112 16.07 19.20 19.43
C LEU A 112 14.55 19.00 19.31
N SER A 113 13.97 19.46 18.21
CA SER A 113 12.54 19.27 17.93
C SER A 113 12.23 17.89 17.33
N SER A 114 13.23 17.03 17.15
CA SER A 114 13.05 15.72 16.54
C SER A 114 13.84 14.61 17.22
N TYR A 115 13.28 13.40 17.17
CA TYR A 115 13.89 12.15 17.62
C TYR A 115 13.97 11.14 16.49
N ASN A 116 15.10 10.44 16.42
CA ASN A 116 15.23 9.23 15.61
C ASN A 116 14.79 8.03 16.44
N VAL A 117 13.84 7.27 15.91
CA VAL A 117 13.29 6.05 16.48
C VAL A 117 13.51 4.90 15.50
N LYS A 118 13.71 3.67 15.99
CA LYS A 118 13.78 2.46 15.17
C LYS A 118 13.06 1.31 15.86
N ILE A 119 12.75 0.28 15.09
CA ILE A 119 12.17 -0.97 15.60
C ILE A 119 13.07 -2.12 15.21
N GLU A 120 13.44 -2.92 16.20
CA GLU A 120 14.29 -4.09 16.03
C GLU A 120 13.66 -5.34 16.62
N LEU A 121 13.99 -6.46 16.01
CA LEU A 121 13.69 -7.80 16.45
C LEU A 121 15.02 -8.45 16.83
N ASP A 122 15.09 -9.05 18.01
CA ASP A 122 16.27 -9.81 18.44
C ASP A 122 15.90 -11.22 18.92
N SER A 123 16.78 -12.19 18.67
CA SER A 123 16.61 -13.61 19.03
C SER A 123 17.97 -14.21 19.41
N GLU A 124 17.99 -15.23 20.28
CA GLU A 124 19.24 -15.93 20.63
C GLU A 124 19.81 -16.72 19.43
N THR A 125 18.93 -17.16 18.53
CA THR A 125 19.28 -17.88 17.30
C THR A 125 19.13 -17.03 16.05
N ASN A 126 19.86 -17.38 14.98
CA ASN A 126 19.72 -16.72 13.68
C ASN A 126 18.47 -17.21 12.95
N LEU A 127 17.32 -16.59 13.22
CA LEU A 127 16.06 -16.96 12.61
C LEU A 127 15.99 -16.53 11.14
N SER A 128 15.82 -17.49 10.23
CA SER A 128 15.52 -17.21 8.81
C SER A 128 14.15 -16.54 8.62
N THR A 129 13.30 -16.59 9.64
CA THR A 129 11.90 -16.13 9.63
C THR A 129 11.69 -14.72 10.19
N PHE A 130 12.73 -13.95 10.49
CA PHE A 130 12.55 -12.55 10.92
C PHE A 130 11.68 -11.74 9.95
N SER A 131 11.85 -11.95 8.65
CA SER A 131 11.09 -11.31 7.58
C SER A 131 9.60 -11.69 7.53
N SER A 132 9.19 -12.71 8.29
CA SER A 132 7.79 -13.12 8.41
C SER A 132 7.02 -12.37 9.50
N VAL A 133 7.73 -11.61 10.35
CA VAL A 133 7.14 -10.72 11.34
C VAL A 133 6.83 -9.38 10.67
N SER A 134 5.58 -8.92 10.79
CA SER A 134 5.17 -7.62 10.25
C SER A 134 4.30 -6.87 11.24
N TRP A 135 4.37 -5.53 11.21
CA TRP A 135 3.57 -4.68 12.07
C TRP A 135 3.05 -3.46 11.29
N ASP A 136 1.80 -3.57 10.82
CA ASP A 136 1.08 -2.48 10.16
C ASP A 136 0.51 -1.55 11.23
N LYS A 137 1.15 -0.40 11.45
CA LYS A 137 0.92 0.48 12.60
C LYS A 137 0.82 1.94 12.20
N THR A 138 0.03 2.66 12.97
CA THR A 138 0.05 4.13 13.01
C THR A 138 0.98 4.57 14.13
N ILE A 139 1.76 5.62 13.89
CA ILE A 139 2.66 6.19 14.88
C ILE A 139 2.21 7.61 15.15
N SER A 140 1.77 7.86 16.38
CA SER A 140 1.29 9.15 16.84
C SER A 140 2.17 9.67 17.97
N HIS A 141 2.27 10.99 18.05
CA HIS A 141 2.89 11.70 19.15
C HIS A 141 1.82 12.55 19.86
N TYR A 142 1.97 12.68 21.18
CA TYR A 142 1.15 13.54 22.03
C TYR A 142 2.06 14.36 22.94
N LYS A 143 1.87 15.69 22.96
CA LYS A 143 2.58 16.61 23.86
C LYS A 143 2.29 16.35 25.34
N LEU A 144 3.20 16.79 26.20
CA LEU A 144 3.03 16.77 27.66
C LEU A 144 1.70 17.42 28.08
N GLY A 145 0.95 16.73 28.93
CA GLY A 145 -0.39 17.15 29.39
C GLY A 145 -1.55 16.49 28.64
N ASP A 146 -1.31 15.96 27.44
CA ASP A 146 -2.33 15.24 26.66
C ASP A 146 -2.35 13.73 26.97
N TYR A 147 -1.50 13.26 27.88
CA TYR A 147 -1.44 11.86 28.30
C TYR A 147 -1.19 11.72 29.80
N THR A 148 -1.46 10.53 30.34
CA THR A 148 -1.21 10.18 31.74
C THR A 148 -0.53 8.82 31.88
N VAL A 149 0.19 8.64 32.98
CA VAL A 149 0.75 7.35 33.39
C VAL A 149 -0.40 6.46 33.88
N THR A 150 -0.43 5.22 33.39
CA THR A 150 -1.44 4.21 33.73
C THR A 150 -0.77 2.92 34.19
N ASN A 151 -1.55 2.02 34.78
CA ASN A 151 -1.10 0.65 35.02
C ASN A 151 -0.99 -0.08 33.69
N CYS A 152 0.03 -0.93 33.54
CA CYS A 152 0.18 -1.78 32.39
C CYS A 152 -0.90 -2.85 32.36
N ASP A 153 -1.48 -3.10 31.18
CA ASP A 153 -2.41 -4.22 30.98
C ASP A 153 -1.64 -5.55 30.88
N LEU A 154 -2.34 -6.66 31.14
CA LEU A 154 -1.82 -8.00 30.91
C LEU A 154 -1.96 -8.38 29.44
N ASP A 155 -0.96 -9.08 28.91
CA ASP A 155 -0.99 -9.62 27.55
C ASP A 155 -1.78 -10.92 27.51
N GLU A 156 -2.97 -10.91 26.90
CA GLU A 156 -3.82 -12.10 26.79
C GLU A 156 -3.13 -13.29 26.09
N ASN A 157 -2.09 -13.06 25.27
CA ASN A 157 -1.30 -14.12 24.61
C ASN A 157 -0.38 -14.89 25.55
N GLU A 158 -0.35 -14.52 26.83
CA GLU A 158 0.41 -15.23 27.85
C GLU A 158 -0.47 -16.20 28.65
N TYR A 159 -1.79 -16.16 28.48
CA TYR A 159 -2.74 -16.86 29.34
C TYR A 159 -3.62 -17.86 28.58
N THR A 160 -3.94 -19.01 29.15
CA THR A 160 -4.99 -19.91 28.62
C THR A 160 -6.39 -19.53 29.10
N ILE A 161 -6.46 -18.89 30.27
CA ILE A 161 -7.64 -18.27 30.86
C ILE A 161 -7.18 -17.07 31.69
N LEU A 162 -7.92 -15.96 31.61
CA LEU A 162 -7.64 -14.74 32.37
C LEU A 162 -8.94 -14.07 32.81
N LEU A 163 -9.30 -14.31 34.06
CA LEU A 163 -10.50 -13.79 34.71
C LEU A 163 -10.11 -12.63 35.62
N THR A 164 -10.39 -11.40 35.20
CA THR A 164 -10.11 -10.21 36.00
C THR A 164 -11.28 -9.23 35.92
N PRO A 165 -11.81 -8.73 37.04
CA PRO A 165 -12.89 -7.75 37.06
C PRO A 165 -12.40 -6.31 36.76
N ARG A 166 -11.08 -6.09 36.61
CA ARG A 166 -10.47 -4.76 36.44
C ARG A 166 -10.59 -4.18 35.03
N LYS A 167 -10.53 -5.00 33.98
CA LYS A 167 -10.60 -4.53 32.58
C LYS A 167 -12.02 -4.09 32.24
N ASN A 168 -12.18 -2.94 31.60
CA ASN A 168 -13.50 -2.50 31.15
C ASN A 168 -14.12 -3.53 30.17
N GLY A 169 -15.42 -3.80 30.31
CA GLY A 169 -16.15 -4.76 29.47
C GLY A 169 -16.08 -6.23 29.90
N THR A 170 -15.29 -6.60 30.92
CA THR A 170 -15.23 -7.99 31.42
C THR A 170 -16.32 -8.33 32.42
N LEU A 171 -16.88 -7.34 33.11
CA LEU A 171 -17.96 -7.55 34.09
C LEU A 171 -19.32 -7.67 33.42
N ILE A 172 -20.14 -8.61 33.90
CA ILE A 172 -21.57 -8.69 33.63
C ILE A 172 -22.28 -8.29 34.93
N ILE A 173 -23.04 -7.21 34.87
CA ILE A 173 -23.76 -6.63 36.01
C ILE A 173 -25.27 -6.75 35.80
N ASP A 174 -26.00 -6.98 36.89
CA ASP A 174 -27.46 -6.92 36.91
C ASP A 174 -27.98 -5.47 37.03
N ALA A 175 -29.31 -5.30 37.01
CA ALA A 175 -29.96 -3.99 37.13
C ALA A 175 -29.67 -3.26 38.45
N ASN A 176 -29.18 -3.96 39.48
CA ASN A 176 -28.83 -3.40 40.79
C ASN A 176 -27.31 -3.15 40.92
N GLY A 177 -26.54 -3.31 39.84
CA GLY A 177 -25.09 -3.14 39.85
C GLY A 177 -24.32 -4.29 40.51
N LYS A 178 -24.96 -5.44 40.79
CA LYS A 178 -24.28 -6.63 41.30
C LYS A 178 -23.70 -7.46 40.16
N VAL A 179 -22.58 -8.10 40.40
CA VAL A 179 -21.86 -8.89 39.39
C VAL A 179 -22.46 -10.28 39.28
N THR A 180 -22.93 -10.62 38.08
CA THR A 180 -23.43 -11.96 37.72
C THR A 180 -22.44 -12.75 36.88
N GLY A 181 -21.37 -12.11 36.39
CA GLY A 181 -20.31 -12.80 35.68
C GLY A 181 -19.02 -11.99 35.48
N VAL A 182 -17.90 -12.70 35.36
CA VAL A 182 -16.61 -12.18 34.91
C VAL A 182 -16.20 -12.94 33.66
N LYS A 183 -16.13 -12.25 32.52
CA LYS A 183 -15.74 -12.83 31.23
C LYS A 183 -14.25 -13.17 31.22
N ASP A 184 -13.92 -14.30 30.62
CA ASP A 184 -12.55 -14.62 30.23
C ASP A 184 -12.07 -13.62 29.18
N ARG A 185 -10.90 -13.04 29.40
CA ARG A 185 -10.27 -12.12 28.44
C ARG A 185 -9.63 -12.87 27.27
N VAL A 186 -9.29 -14.15 27.45
CA VAL A 186 -8.66 -14.97 26.41
C VAL A 186 -9.71 -15.50 25.45
N THR A 187 -9.63 -15.10 24.19
CA THR A 187 -10.55 -15.50 23.10
C THR A 187 -9.82 -16.28 22.02
N THR A 188 -10.52 -16.74 20.98
CA THR A 188 -9.91 -17.35 19.78
C THR A 188 -8.87 -16.44 19.11
N ALA A 189 -8.99 -15.11 19.24
CA ALA A 189 -8.01 -14.18 18.70
C ALA A 189 -6.62 -14.34 19.33
N HIS A 190 -6.56 -14.82 20.58
CA HIS A 190 -5.32 -14.95 21.36
C HIS A 190 -4.86 -16.41 21.53
N SER A 191 -5.57 -17.39 20.92
CA SER A 191 -5.39 -18.83 21.17
C SER A 191 -4.69 -19.58 20.03
N TRP A 192 -3.68 -18.99 19.37
CA TRP A 192 -2.98 -19.68 18.27
C TRP A 192 -1.67 -20.30 18.74
N SER A 193 -1.77 -21.45 19.42
CA SER A 193 -0.62 -22.20 19.95
C SER A 193 -0.34 -23.47 19.16
N ARG A 194 0.94 -23.82 19.01
CA ARG A 194 1.37 -25.07 18.36
C ARG A 194 1.17 -26.27 19.29
N LEU A 195 0.48 -27.31 18.81
CA LEU A 195 0.35 -28.61 19.46
C LEU A 195 0.98 -29.71 18.62
N ASN A 196 2.11 -30.27 19.07
CA ASN A 196 2.85 -31.30 18.34
C ASN A 196 3.11 -30.93 16.84
N ILE A 197 3.66 -31.86 16.06
CA ILE A 197 3.85 -31.68 14.63
C ILE A 197 2.49 -31.83 13.94
N GLY A 198 1.83 -30.70 13.66
CA GLY A 198 0.69 -30.62 12.73
C GLY A 198 -0.66 -30.15 13.29
N TYR A 199 -0.78 -29.82 14.57
CA TYR A 199 -2.05 -29.37 15.18
C TYR A 199 -1.95 -27.97 15.80
N SER A 200 -3.05 -27.21 15.76
CA SER A 200 -3.23 -25.85 16.30
C SER A 200 -4.31 -25.85 17.39
N LEU A 201 -4.16 -24.97 18.39
CA LEU A 201 -5.09 -24.78 19.52
C LEU A 201 -6.05 -23.58 19.32
N ASP A 202 -6.46 -23.31 18.10
CA ASP A 202 -7.24 -22.12 17.70
C ASP A 202 -8.76 -22.17 18.02
N ASN A 203 -9.19 -23.17 18.78
CA ASN A 203 -10.60 -23.50 19.05
C ASN A 203 -11.10 -23.03 20.43
N LYS A 204 -10.49 -22.02 21.05
CA LYS A 204 -10.94 -21.42 22.32
C LYS A 204 -12.41 -20.93 22.22
N LYS A 205 -13.16 -20.98 23.33
CA LYS A 205 -14.50 -20.37 23.41
C LYS A 205 -14.40 -18.88 23.72
N ASN A 206 -15.22 -18.06 23.05
CA ASN A 206 -15.26 -16.61 23.25
C ASN A 206 -16.24 -16.17 24.36
N ASP A 207 -17.02 -17.09 24.89
CA ASP A 207 -18.13 -16.87 25.82
C ASP A 207 -17.90 -17.53 27.19
N VAL A 208 -16.64 -17.81 27.55
CA VAL A 208 -16.30 -18.34 28.87
C VAL A 208 -16.52 -17.27 29.93
N VAL A 209 -17.36 -17.55 30.91
CA VAL A 209 -17.70 -16.63 32.00
C VAL A 209 -17.61 -17.35 33.34
N PHE A 210 -16.85 -16.78 34.28
CA PHE A 210 -16.96 -17.16 35.68
C PHE A 210 -18.24 -16.57 36.28
N SER A 211 -19.16 -17.44 36.68
CA SER A 211 -20.48 -17.06 37.16
C SER A 211 -20.58 -17.32 38.67
N PRO A 212 -20.69 -16.28 39.51
CA PRO A 212 -21.09 -16.43 40.91
C PRO A 212 -22.46 -17.11 41.01
N LYS A 213 -22.66 -18.01 42.00
CA LYS A 213 -23.95 -18.68 42.22
C LYS A 213 -25.07 -17.69 42.57
N ASN A 214 -24.72 -16.64 43.32
CA ASN A 214 -25.58 -15.51 43.65
C ASN A 214 -24.90 -14.21 43.21
N PRO A 215 -25.66 -13.16 42.81
CA PRO A 215 -25.07 -11.87 42.41
C PRO A 215 -24.09 -11.32 43.46
N ALA A 216 -22.84 -11.12 43.04
CA ALA A 216 -21.72 -10.71 43.89
C ALA A 216 -21.64 -9.19 44.03
N VAL A 217 -21.03 -8.72 45.12
CA VAL A 217 -20.83 -7.28 45.37
C VAL A 217 -19.54 -6.82 44.70
N LEU A 218 -19.61 -5.75 43.91
CA LEU A 218 -18.46 -5.11 43.29
C LEU A 218 -17.79 -4.14 44.27
N PHE A 219 -16.48 -4.26 44.44
CA PHE A 219 -15.68 -3.32 45.22
C PHE A 219 -14.68 -2.61 44.32
N THR A 220 -14.51 -1.30 44.57
CA THR A 220 -13.40 -0.50 44.04
C THR A 220 -12.60 0.01 45.22
N ASP A 221 -11.39 -0.52 45.37
CA ASP A 221 -10.48 -0.13 46.44
C ASP A 221 -9.92 1.28 46.17
N THR A 222 -9.36 1.93 47.19
CA THR A 222 -8.83 3.31 47.09
C THR A 222 -7.68 3.46 46.11
N ASN A 223 -6.98 2.37 45.79
CA ASN A 223 -5.94 2.31 44.75
C ASN A 223 -6.51 2.05 43.34
N GLY A 224 -7.83 2.03 43.18
CA GLY A 224 -8.50 1.72 41.92
C GLY A 224 -8.44 0.24 41.53
N ALA A 225 -8.08 -0.67 42.45
CA ALA A 225 -8.26 -2.09 42.23
C ALA A 225 -9.75 -2.43 42.25
N ILE A 226 -10.15 -3.35 41.37
CA ILE A 226 -11.53 -3.82 41.30
C ILE A 226 -11.54 -5.27 41.75
N SER A 227 -12.48 -5.64 42.61
CA SER A 227 -12.67 -7.01 43.08
C SER A 227 -14.14 -7.33 43.27
N ILE A 228 -14.47 -8.63 43.30
CA ILE A 228 -15.84 -9.08 43.56
C ILE A 228 -15.90 -9.91 44.82
N LYS A 229 -16.79 -9.54 45.75
CA LYS A 229 -17.05 -10.30 46.97
C LYS A 229 -18.26 -11.20 46.78
N MET A 230 -18.03 -12.49 46.95
CA MET A 230 -19.04 -13.54 46.89
C MET A 230 -19.30 -14.05 48.31
N VAL A 231 -20.58 -14.13 48.68
CA VAL A 231 -21.02 -14.67 49.98
C VAL A 231 -21.94 -15.85 49.71
N ASN A 232 -21.68 -16.96 50.40
CA ASN A 232 -22.52 -18.14 50.31
C ASN A 232 -23.79 -17.92 51.15
N GLN A 233 -24.95 -17.91 50.48
CA GLN A 233 -26.26 -17.75 51.14
C GLN A 233 -26.87 -19.11 51.55
N GLY A 234 -26.25 -20.21 51.15
CA GLY A 234 -26.65 -21.59 51.48
C GLY A 234 -25.67 -22.26 52.44
N ALA A 235 -25.51 -23.58 52.31
CA ALA A 235 -24.54 -24.33 53.10
C ALA A 235 -23.10 -24.04 52.62
N VAL A 236 -22.13 -24.02 53.53
CA VAL A 236 -20.72 -23.69 53.22
C VAL A 236 -20.15 -24.55 52.09
N ASN A 237 -20.60 -25.80 51.94
CA ASN A 237 -20.18 -26.74 50.89
C ASN A 237 -20.75 -26.45 49.49
N ASP A 238 -21.70 -25.53 49.35
CA ASP A 238 -22.20 -25.10 48.04
C ASP A 238 -21.11 -24.45 47.19
N THR A 239 -21.23 -24.58 45.87
CA THR A 239 -20.42 -23.83 44.91
C THR A 239 -20.70 -22.34 45.04
N LEU A 240 -19.65 -21.55 45.25
CA LEU A 240 -19.71 -20.10 45.37
C LEU A 240 -19.71 -19.42 43.99
N GLY A 241 -18.96 -19.98 43.05
CA GLY A 241 -18.93 -19.57 41.65
C GLY A 241 -18.15 -20.55 40.78
N SER A 242 -18.43 -20.54 39.48
CA SER A 242 -17.80 -21.46 38.53
C SER A 242 -17.73 -20.89 37.11
N THR A 243 -16.68 -21.25 36.37
CA THR A 243 -16.70 -21.23 34.90
C THR A 243 -17.38 -22.49 34.34
N PRO A 244 -17.75 -22.52 33.05
CA PRO A 244 -17.95 -23.77 32.34
C PRO A 244 -16.75 -24.70 32.53
N GLU A 245 -17.01 -26.00 32.58
CA GLU A 245 -15.96 -27.02 32.74
C GLU A 245 -15.03 -27.09 31.53
N PHE A 246 -15.52 -26.71 30.34
CA PHE A 246 -14.76 -26.72 29.09
C PHE A 246 -14.70 -25.34 28.45
N ILE A 247 -13.48 -24.89 28.17
CA ILE A 247 -13.20 -23.58 27.59
C ILE A 247 -12.82 -23.63 26.10
N TYR A 248 -12.91 -24.80 25.46
CA TYR A 248 -12.60 -25.03 24.04
C TYR A 248 -13.80 -25.65 23.31
N ASN A 249 -13.95 -25.36 22.02
CA ASN A 249 -14.93 -25.96 21.12
C ASN A 249 -14.44 -27.33 20.62
N VAL A 250 -15.33 -28.32 20.48
CA VAL A 250 -14.98 -29.62 19.91
C VAL A 250 -15.17 -29.56 18.39
N GLY A 251 -14.16 -29.96 17.60
CA GLY A 251 -14.25 -29.93 16.13
C GLY A 251 -13.24 -30.84 15.42
N PRO A 252 -13.45 -31.16 14.12
CA PRO A 252 -12.52 -31.96 13.30
C PRO A 252 -11.14 -31.29 13.20
N GLY A 253 -10.06 -32.08 13.28
CA GLY A 253 -8.69 -31.55 13.22
C GLY A 253 -8.12 -31.07 14.56
N HIS A 254 -8.92 -31.05 15.63
CA HIS A 254 -8.41 -30.86 16.98
C HIS A 254 -8.35 -32.21 17.72
N PRO A 255 -7.26 -32.50 18.45
CA PRO A 255 -7.27 -33.62 19.37
C PRO A 255 -8.40 -33.42 20.40
N ILE A 256 -9.16 -34.48 20.74
CA ILE A 256 -10.10 -34.39 21.89
C ILE A 256 -9.30 -34.00 23.16
N PRO A 257 -9.90 -33.38 24.19
CA PRO A 257 -9.15 -32.54 25.12
C PRO A 257 -8.03 -33.21 25.95
N TYR A 258 -8.08 -34.54 26.16
CA TYR A 258 -6.96 -35.32 26.74
C TYR A 258 -5.63 -35.20 25.95
N LEU A 259 -5.74 -34.82 24.67
CA LEU A 259 -4.78 -34.37 23.67
C LEU A 259 -3.77 -33.27 24.03
N TYR A 260 -4.28 -32.30 24.79
CA TYR A 260 -3.71 -30.94 24.92
C TYR A 260 -2.58 -30.89 25.96
N SER A 261 -1.54 -31.69 25.72
CA SER A 261 -0.36 -31.75 26.59
C SER A 261 0.63 -30.63 26.29
N TYR A 262 0.37 -29.41 26.80
CA TYR A 262 1.43 -28.42 27.05
C TYR A 262 2.06 -28.66 28.42
N ALA A 263 3.36 -28.41 28.54
CA ALA A 263 4.12 -28.69 29.76
C ALA A 263 3.89 -27.60 30.81
N ASP A 264 3.53 -27.95 32.06
CA ASP A 264 3.52 -27.03 33.21
C ASP A 264 2.74 -25.69 33.06
N PRO A 265 1.40 -25.69 33.07
CA PRO A 265 0.61 -24.46 33.29
C PRO A 265 0.89 -23.86 34.67
N VAL A 266 1.05 -22.53 34.74
CA VAL A 266 1.22 -21.80 36.01
C VAL A 266 -0.11 -21.20 36.43
N TYR A 267 -0.76 -21.80 37.42
CA TYR A 267 -2.04 -21.32 37.94
C TYR A 267 -1.82 -20.23 38.98
N MET A 268 -2.54 -19.11 38.85
CA MET A 268 -2.48 -17.96 39.75
C MET A 268 -3.87 -17.57 40.22
N PHE A 269 -4.07 -17.45 41.54
CA PHE A 269 -5.34 -17.07 42.15
C PHE A 269 -5.11 -15.90 43.11
N ALA A 270 -5.57 -14.71 42.72
CA ALA A 270 -5.52 -13.50 43.53
C ALA A 270 -6.86 -13.28 44.25
N GLY A 271 -6.86 -13.34 45.57
CA GLY A 271 -8.08 -13.17 46.35
C GLY A 271 -7.87 -13.01 47.85
N LYS A 272 -9.00 -12.84 48.55
CA LYS A 272 -9.13 -12.96 50.01
C LYS A 272 -9.89 -14.24 50.31
N PHE A 273 -9.29 -15.12 51.10
CA PHE A 273 -9.79 -16.48 51.33
C PHE A 273 -10.09 -16.70 52.83
N SER A 274 -11.01 -17.62 53.11
CA SER A 274 -11.37 -18.00 54.48
C SER A 274 -10.30 -18.90 55.10
N VAL A 275 -9.84 -18.57 56.30
CA VAL A 275 -8.90 -19.42 57.07
C VAL A 275 -9.58 -20.68 57.61
N ASN A 276 -10.92 -20.71 57.64
CA ASN A 276 -11.71 -21.85 58.10
C ASN A 276 -11.85 -22.96 57.03
N GLY A 277 -11.33 -22.73 55.82
CA GLY A 277 -11.26 -23.70 54.74
C GLY A 277 -11.95 -23.25 53.45
N PHE A 278 -11.52 -23.83 52.33
CA PHE A 278 -12.07 -23.62 50.99
C PHE A 278 -11.66 -24.74 50.02
N PHE A 279 -12.28 -24.78 48.85
CA PHE A 279 -11.92 -25.70 47.77
C PHE A 279 -11.82 -24.96 46.44
N ILE A 280 -10.76 -25.21 45.69
CA ILE A 280 -10.54 -24.64 44.34
C ILE A 280 -10.29 -25.79 43.37
N LYS A 281 -11.12 -25.93 42.34
CA LYS A 281 -10.86 -26.81 41.18
C LYS A 281 -10.48 -25.94 39.98
N PHE A 282 -9.40 -26.32 39.31
CA PHE A 282 -8.80 -25.51 38.24
C PHE A 282 -8.58 -26.26 36.92
N SER A 283 -8.81 -27.57 36.88
CA SER A 283 -8.78 -28.35 35.64
C SER A 283 -9.69 -29.58 35.70
N GLN A 284 -10.16 -30.03 34.54
CA GLN A 284 -10.90 -31.28 34.35
C GLN A 284 -10.68 -31.87 32.94
N TRP A 285 -10.58 -33.20 32.85
CA TRP A 285 -10.72 -33.92 31.59
C TRP A 285 -12.16 -34.32 31.30
N PRO A 286 -12.66 -34.15 30.05
CA PRO A 286 -14.01 -34.54 29.69
C PRO A 286 -14.27 -36.03 29.96
N GLY A 287 -15.28 -36.33 30.76
CA GLY A 287 -15.74 -37.70 31.02
C GLY A 287 -14.80 -38.59 31.84
N GLU A 288 -13.68 -38.08 32.36
CA GLU A 288 -12.68 -38.88 33.09
C GLU A 288 -12.65 -38.51 34.59
N PRO A 289 -13.12 -39.40 35.50
CA PRO A 289 -13.13 -39.18 36.94
C PRO A 289 -11.74 -38.97 37.55
N ASN A 290 -10.70 -39.49 36.90
CA ASN A 290 -9.32 -39.33 37.38
C ASN A 290 -8.60 -38.08 36.85
N GLY A 291 -9.26 -37.30 35.98
CA GLY A 291 -8.69 -36.14 35.31
C GLY A 291 -8.68 -34.76 36.01
N PRO A 292 -9.20 -34.54 37.24
CA PRO A 292 -9.25 -33.18 37.78
C PRO A 292 -7.92 -32.69 38.37
N GLY A 293 -7.74 -31.37 38.33
CA GLY A 293 -6.76 -30.62 39.12
C GLY A 293 -7.45 -29.76 40.17
N TYR A 294 -7.07 -29.88 41.45
CA TYR A 294 -7.66 -29.07 42.53
C TYR A 294 -6.77 -28.88 43.76
N HIS A 295 -7.08 -27.86 44.55
CA HIS A 295 -6.62 -27.63 45.92
C HIS A 295 -7.78 -27.86 46.89
N ASN A 296 -7.65 -28.88 47.74
CA ASN A 296 -8.64 -29.31 48.71
C ASN A 296 -8.24 -28.88 50.11
N PHE A 297 -8.65 -27.65 50.49
CA PHE A 297 -8.38 -27.05 51.79
C PHE A 297 -9.65 -26.97 52.63
N LYS A 298 -10.59 -27.89 52.42
CA LYS A 298 -11.87 -27.96 53.15
C LYS A 298 -11.64 -28.17 54.65
N ASN A 299 -10.62 -28.97 55.00
CA ASN A 299 -10.15 -29.11 56.38
C ASN A 299 -8.93 -28.20 56.56
N PRO A 300 -9.03 -27.09 57.31
CA PRO A 300 -7.94 -26.12 57.45
C PRO A 300 -6.71 -26.69 58.17
N ASN A 301 -6.83 -27.85 58.83
CA ASN A 301 -5.73 -28.52 59.53
C ASN A 301 -5.08 -29.66 58.72
N SER A 302 -5.59 -29.98 57.53
CA SER A 302 -5.10 -31.09 56.70
C SER A 302 -5.29 -30.75 55.23
N LEU A 303 -4.31 -30.05 54.67
CA LEU A 303 -4.36 -29.50 53.32
C LEU A 303 -3.91 -30.53 52.29
N GLN A 304 -4.67 -30.65 51.19
CA GLN A 304 -4.34 -31.57 50.11
C GLN A 304 -4.45 -30.87 48.75
N SER A 305 -3.66 -31.32 47.78
CA SER A 305 -3.86 -30.96 46.37
C SER A 305 -3.81 -32.20 45.48
N ARG A 306 -4.43 -32.12 44.31
CA ARG A 306 -4.49 -33.22 43.34
C ARG A 306 -4.19 -32.73 41.94
N TYR A 307 -3.36 -33.51 41.24
CA TYR A 307 -3.12 -33.41 39.81
C TYR A 307 -3.24 -34.82 39.22
N PHE A 308 -4.30 -35.11 38.47
CA PHE A 308 -4.57 -36.45 37.93
C PHE A 308 -4.67 -37.53 39.04
N ASN A 309 -3.78 -38.52 39.10
CA ASN A 309 -3.72 -39.53 40.16
C ASN A 309 -2.67 -39.19 41.24
N LEU A 310 -2.02 -38.04 41.14
CA LEU A 310 -1.05 -37.54 42.11
C LEU A 310 -1.77 -36.73 43.19
N TYR A 311 -1.56 -37.11 44.43
CA TYR A 311 -2.11 -36.48 45.64
C TYR A 311 -0.96 -35.95 46.49
N ASN A 312 -0.97 -34.65 46.75
CA ASN A 312 -0.07 -34.03 47.72
C ASN A 312 -0.79 -33.88 49.06
N SER A 313 -0.10 -34.25 50.14
CA SER A 313 -0.43 -33.90 51.52
C SER A 313 0.53 -32.83 51.98
N ILE A 314 0.00 -31.69 52.42
CA ILE A 314 0.75 -30.50 52.82
C ILE A 314 0.84 -30.47 54.34
N ASN A 315 2.03 -30.15 54.87
CA ASN A 315 2.32 -30.18 56.31
C ASN A 315 1.75 -28.96 57.04
N GLU A 316 1.76 -27.81 56.40
CA GLU A 316 1.28 -26.56 56.96
C GLU A 316 -0.26 -26.57 57.07
N LYS A 317 -0.78 -25.93 58.12
CA LYS A 317 -2.20 -25.60 58.27
C LYS A 317 -2.50 -24.29 57.57
N LEU A 318 -3.76 -24.05 57.24
CA LEU A 318 -4.16 -22.84 56.52
C LEU A 318 -3.81 -21.56 57.30
N SER A 319 -3.96 -21.60 58.63
CA SER A 319 -3.60 -20.50 59.54
C SER A 319 -2.10 -20.23 59.63
N ASP A 320 -1.25 -21.15 59.17
CA ASP A 320 0.21 -20.98 59.26
C ASP A 320 0.73 -20.01 58.20
N PHE A 321 -0.03 -19.77 57.12
CA PHE A 321 0.40 -18.94 56.00
C PHE A 321 -0.64 -17.93 55.50
N ILE A 322 -1.90 -17.96 55.96
CA ILE A 322 -2.88 -16.87 55.76
C ILE A 322 -3.66 -16.53 57.03
N SER A 323 -4.02 -15.26 57.19
CA SER A 323 -5.09 -14.82 58.10
C SER A 323 -6.46 -14.81 57.39
N ASP A 324 -7.55 -14.82 58.15
CA ASP A 324 -8.90 -14.80 57.57
C ASP A 324 -9.11 -13.53 56.72
N GLN A 325 -9.52 -13.72 55.46
CA GLN A 325 -9.70 -12.66 54.46
C GLN A 325 -8.44 -11.82 54.19
N GLU A 326 -7.25 -12.34 54.48
CA GLU A 326 -5.98 -11.71 54.07
C GLU A 326 -5.88 -11.69 52.53
N PRO A 327 -5.55 -10.55 51.90
CA PRO A 327 -5.20 -10.55 50.49
C PRO A 327 -3.95 -11.40 50.26
N VAL A 328 -4.01 -12.37 49.34
CA VAL A 328 -2.87 -13.21 48.94
C VAL A 328 -2.98 -13.62 47.47
N VAL A 329 -1.84 -14.02 46.88
CA VAL A 329 -1.83 -14.68 45.58
C VAL A 329 -1.25 -16.09 45.71
N PHE A 330 -2.09 -17.09 45.43
CA PHE A 330 -1.65 -18.48 45.33
C PHE A 330 -1.13 -18.76 43.93
N VAL A 331 0.07 -19.33 43.84
CA VAL A 331 0.67 -19.76 42.59
C VAL A 331 1.03 -21.23 42.69
N SER A 332 0.62 -22.04 41.72
CA SER A 332 0.89 -23.48 41.71
C SER A 332 1.30 -23.98 40.34
N SER A 333 2.50 -24.56 40.24
CA SER A 333 3.04 -25.19 39.04
C SER A 333 4.20 -26.15 39.35
N MET A 334 4.63 -26.94 38.38
CA MET A 334 5.80 -27.83 38.48
C MET A 334 7.07 -27.00 38.74
N THR A 335 7.21 -25.85 38.07
CA THR A 335 8.38 -24.97 38.21
C THR A 335 8.38 -24.19 39.53
N THR A 336 7.20 -23.74 39.98
CA THR A 336 7.09 -22.87 41.18
C THR A 336 6.89 -23.65 42.47
N GLY A 337 6.40 -24.89 42.41
CA GLY A 337 5.80 -25.58 43.55
C GLY A 337 4.45 -24.95 43.90
N PHE A 338 4.08 -24.93 45.18
CA PHE A 338 2.93 -24.15 45.67
C PHE A 338 3.44 -22.98 46.51
N ARG A 339 3.20 -21.75 46.03
CA ARG A 339 3.65 -20.50 46.63
C ARG A 339 2.51 -19.60 47.03
N VAL A 340 2.71 -18.90 48.15
CA VAL A 340 1.77 -17.88 48.65
C VAL A 340 2.49 -16.55 48.71
N TYR A 341 2.18 -15.65 47.78
CA TYR A 341 2.79 -14.31 47.70
C TYR A 341 2.07 -13.33 48.63
N LYS A 342 2.84 -12.38 49.20
CA LYS A 342 2.41 -11.43 50.23
C LYS A 342 2.65 -9.97 49.81
N SER A 343 2.00 -9.02 50.47
CA SER A 343 2.09 -7.60 50.08
C SER A 343 3.48 -6.98 50.15
N ASP A 344 4.40 -7.56 50.93
CA ASP A 344 5.77 -7.09 51.13
C ASP A 344 6.78 -7.65 50.10
N GLY A 345 6.33 -8.44 49.13
CA GLY A 345 7.18 -9.08 48.13
C GLY A 345 7.70 -10.46 48.52
N THR A 346 7.46 -10.91 49.75
CA THR A 346 7.85 -12.25 50.18
C THR A 346 6.87 -13.31 49.67
N PHE A 347 7.31 -14.57 49.67
CA PHE A 347 6.42 -15.71 49.44
C PHE A 347 6.75 -16.86 50.38
N ILE A 348 5.74 -17.67 50.67
CA ILE A 348 5.86 -18.89 51.47
C ILE A 348 5.81 -20.09 50.52
N ASN A 349 6.80 -20.99 50.61
CA ASN A 349 6.78 -22.30 49.95
C ASN A 349 6.17 -23.32 50.90
N LEU A 350 5.15 -24.07 50.45
CA LEU A 350 4.56 -25.14 51.26
C LEU A 350 5.40 -26.43 51.18
N THR A 351 5.41 -27.20 52.27
CA THR A 351 6.16 -28.46 52.42
C THR A 351 5.24 -29.64 52.67
N GLY A 352 5.72 -30.87 52.45
CA GLY A 352 4.85 -32.05 52.50
C GLY A 352 5.39 -33.25 51.74
N TYR A 353 4.48 -34.14 51.35
CA TYR A 353 4.77 -35.34 50.58
C TYR A 353 3.64 -35.64 49.57
N SER A 354 3.96 -36.36 48.50
CA SER A 354 2.97 -36.91 47.59
C SER A 354 2.84 -38.42 47.76
N ASN A 355 1.77 -39.01 47.22
CA ASN A 355 1.64 -40.46 47.10
C ASN A 355 2.69 -41.11 46.18
N TYR A 356 3.56 -40.32 45.56
CA TYR A 356 4.68 -40.75 44.72
C TYR A 356 6.05 -40.29 45.24
N GLY A 357 6.14 -39.76 46.48
CA GLY A 357 7.40 -39.32 47.09
C GLY A 357 7.39 -37.83 47.47
N ALA A 358 8.31 -37.05 46.92
CA ALA A 358 8.39 -35.60 47.17
C ALA A 358 7.14 -34.87 46.65
N LEU A 359 6.87 -33.66 47.18
CA LEU A 359 5.80 -32.80 46.68
C LEU A 359 5.95 -32.55 45.20
N TYR A 360 4.82 -32.57 44.49
CA TYR A 360 4.81 -32.44 43.05
C TYR A 360 3.53 -31.72 42.59
N PHE A 361 3.66 -30.52 42.05
CA PHE A 361 2.51 -29.67 41.68
C PHE A 361 2.37 -29.52 40.16
N GLY A 362 2.13 -30.62 39.44
CA GLY A 362 1.99 -30.58 37.98
C GLY A 362 1.34 -31.83 37.40
N PHE A 363 1.01 -31.77 36.11
CA PHE A 363 0.46 -32.91 35.36
C PHE A 363 1.59 -33.80 34.84
N THR A 364 1.71 -35.02 35.36
CA THR A 364 2.63 -36.05 34.85
C THR A 364 1.94 -37.36 34.58
N ASN A 365 2.17 -37.95 33.41
CA ASN A 365 2.22 -39.40 33.26
C ASN A 365 3.00 -39.78 31.99
N ASP A 366 3.93 -40.73 32.15
CA ASP A 366 4.51 -41.51 31.06
C ASP A 366 4.19 -43.00 31.26
N HIS A 367 2.95 -43.31 31.66
CA HIS A 367 2.49 -44.69 31.76
C HIS A 367 1.53 -44.99 30.61
N GLY A 368 2.09 -45.54 29.52
CA GLY A 368 1.33 -46.09 28.39
C GLY A 368 1.61 -45.47 27.01
N GLY A 369 2.70 -44.70 26.83
CA GLY A 369 3.10 -44.20 25.51
C GLY A 369 2.31 -43.00 24.97
N GLY A 370 1.46 -42.36 25.79
CA GLY A 370 0.70 -41.16 25.42
C GLY A 370 0.86 -40.05 26.46
N ARG A 371 1.24 -38.84 26.01
CA ARG A 371 1.36 -37.63 26.84
C ARG A 371 -0.03 -37.07 27.16
N ARG A 372 -0.30 -36.76 28.44
CA ARG A 372 -1.60 -36.23 28.88
C ARG A 372 -1.44 -34.91 29.63
N GLY A 373 -2.18 -33.88 29.20
CA GLY A 373 -2.13 -32.50 29.72
C GLY A 373 -3.22 -32.18 30.74
N PRO A 374 -3.46 -30.89 31.09
CA PRO A 374 -4.54 -30.46 31.99
C PRO A 374 -5.96 -30.66 31.43
N GLY A 375 -6.11 -30.89 30.12
CA GLY A 375 -7.38 -31.17 29.44
C GLY A 375 -8.35 -30.00 29.26
N SER A 376 -8.46 -29.09 30.24
CA SER A 376 -9.14 -27.78 30.15
C SER A 376 -8.89 -27.02 31.46
N GLU A 377 -8.52 -25.74 31.41
CA GLU A 377 -8.58 -24.87 32.59
C GLU A 377 -10.03 -24.44 32.84
N ASN A 378 -10.51 -24.72 34.05
CA ASN A 378 -11.75 -24.17 34.56
C ASN A 378 -11.49 -23.52 35.92
N PHE A 379 -12.47 -22.88 36.53
CA PHE A 379 -12.32 -22.33 37.87
C PHE A 379 -13.61 -22.53 38.63
N ILE A 380 -13.56 -23.31 39.72
CA ILE A 380 -14.69 -23.56 40.62
C ILE A 380 -14.22 -23.32 42.05
N VAL A 381 -14.99 -22.55 42.81
CA VAL A 381 -14.76 -22.30 44.23
C VAL A 381 -15.94 -22.79 45.05
N SER A 382 -15.69 -23.51 46.14
CA SER A 382 -16.71 -23.98 47.08
C SER A 382 -16.16 -24.12 48.50
N ASN A 383 -16.97 -24.64 49.43
CA ASN A 383 -16.54 -24.98 50.79
C ASN A 383 -16.00 -23.79 51.61
N THR A 384 -16.49 -22.58 51.34
CA THR A 384 -16.18 -21.36 52.08
C THR A 384 -17.45 -20.52 52.29
N ALA A 385 -17.51 -19.76 53.39
CA ALA A 385 -18.62 -18.85 53.67
C ALA A 385 -18.56 -17.60 52.77
N GLU A 386 -17.36 -17.12 52.47
CA GLU A 386 -17.14 -15.99 51.57
C GLU A 386 -15.75 -16.05 50.91
N MET A 387 -15.62 -15.32 49.79
CA MET A 387 -14.35 -15.08 49.10
C MET A 387 -14.43 -13.75 48.37
N THR A 388 -13.31 -13.02 48.34
CA THR A 388 -13.15 -11.88 47.43
C THR A 388 -12.19 -12.25 46.31
N LEU A 389 -12.63 -12.15 45.05
CA LEU A 389 -11.81 -12.45 43.86
C LEU A 389 -11.29 -11.16 43.24
N TYR A 390 -9.96 -11.03 43.16
CA TYR A 390 -9.27 -9.97 42.40
C TYR A 390 -8.86 -10.47 41.01
N GLY A 391 -8.58 -11.75 40.86
CA GLY A 391 -8.39 -12.36 39.54
C GLY A 391 -7.93 -13.81 39.59
N MET A 392 -8.06 -14.49 38.46
CA MET A 392 -7.49 -15.81 38.21
C MET A 392 -6.85 -15.82 36.83
N GLY A 393 -5.66 -16.39 36.72
CA GLY A 393 -4.96 -16.53 35.46
C GLY A 393 -4.18 -17.83 35.39
N THR A 394 -4.07 -18.40 34.21
CA THR A 394 -3.18 -19.54 33.97
C THR A 394 -2.21 -19.20 32.85
N LEU A 395 -0.90 -19.15 33.15
CA LEU A 395 0.11 -18.93 32.11
C LEU A 395 0.20 -20.14 31.21
N ARG A 396 0.22 -19.88 29.90
CA ARG A 396 0.38 -20.90 28.87
C ARG A 396 1.84 -21.31 28.74
N ASN A 397 2.10 -22.51 28.20
CA ASN A 397 3.46 -23.02 28.02
C ASN A 397 3.55 -23.88 26.75
N ASN A 398 4.76 -24.21 26.31
CA ASN A 398 4.99 -24.89 25.03
C ASN A 398 4.83 -26.43 25.13
N PHE A 399 4.64 -27.05 23.96
CA PHE A 399 4.83 -28.47 23.74
C PHE A 399 6.33 -28.80 23.59
N VAL A 400 6.81 -29.83 24.29
CA VAL A 400 8.18 -30.38 24.11
C VAL A 400 8.07 -31.64 23.23
N SER A 401 9.02 -31.98 22.35
CA SER A 401 9.02 -33.32 21.70
C SER A 401 9.36 -34.43 22.71
N PHE A 402 9.17 -35.71 22.38
CA PHE A 402 9.38 -36.94 23.17
C PHE A 402 10.78 -37.10 23.80
N THR A 403 11.21 -36.17 24.65
CA THR A 403 12.41 -36.29 25.48
C THR A 403 12.04 -36.79 26.88
N PRO A 404 12.84 -37.69 27.49
CA PRO A 404 12.57 -38.26 28.81
C PRO A 404 12.81 -37.30 29.99
N ALA A 405 12.89 -35.99 29.74
CA ALA A 405 13.07 -34.95 30.75
C ALA A 405 11.91 -33.96 30.67
N TYR A 406 11.03 -34.00 31.68
CA TYR A 406 9.99 -32.99 31.90
C TYR A 406 10.67 -31.66 32.25
N LEU A 407 10.97 -30.82 31.25
CA LEU A 407 11.56 -29.50 31.46
C LEU A 407 10.56 -28.40 31.09
N PRO A 408 10.34 -27.40 31.96
CA PRO A 408 9.56 -26.23 31.62
C PRO A 408 10.25 -25.43 30.50
N VAL A 409 9.48 -24.92 29.53
CA VAL A 409 10.02 -24.11 28.42
C VAL A 409 10.17 -22.65 28.83
N ARG A 410 9.29 -22.13 29.70
CA ARG A 410 9.48 -20.83 30.35
C ARG A 410 10.53 -20.92 31.44
N SER A 411 11.42 -19.93 31.50
CA SER A 411 12.38 -19.81 32.59
C SER A 411 11.67 -19.40 33.88
N MET A 412 12.26 -19.73 35.03
CA MET A 412 11.76 -19.28 36.33
C MET A 412 11.69 -17.74 36.43
N GLN A 413 12.64 -17.04 35.80
CA GLN A 413 12.67 -15.58 35.78
C GLN A 413 11.49 -14.99 35.00
N ASP A 414 11.14 -15.59 33.86
CA ASP A 414 9.96 -15.19 33.09
C ASP A 414 8.67 -15.45 33.85
N ILE A 415 8.57 -16.59 34.52
CA ILE A 415 7.40 -16.94 35.35
C ILE A 415 7.23 -15.91 36.48
N GLU A 416 8.28 -15.57 37.21
CA GLU A 416 8.23 -14.55 38.28
C GLU A 416 7.86 -13.16 37.74
N LYS A 417 8.35 -12.83 36.55
CA LYS A 417 8.01 -11.57 35.87
C LYS A 417 6.51 -11.49 35.57
N GLU A 418 5.94 -12.56 35.01
CA GLU A 418 4.50 -12.63 34.73
C GLU A 418 3.64 -12.68 36.00
N ILE A 419 4.10 -13.36 37.05
CA ILE A 419 3.45 -13.32 38.38
C ILE A 419 3.42 -11.88 38.92
N SER A 420 4.54 -11.16 38.86
CA SER A 420 4.63 -9.78 39.33
C SER A 420 3.70 -8.85 38.55
N LYS A 421 3.65 -8.99 37.21
CA LYS A 421 2.69 -8.27 36.36
C LYS A 421 1.24 -8.58 36.74
N PHE A 422 0.91 -9.84 36.96
CA PHE A 422 -0.44 -10.25 37.37
C PHE A 422 -0.83 -9.66 38.74
N ILE A 423 0.08 -9.70 39.72
CA ILE A 423 -0.12 -9.09 41.05
C ILE A 423 -0.36 -7.57 40.93
N ARG A 424 0.48 -6.88 40.15
CA ARG A 424 0.34 -5.44 39.88
C ARG A 424 -0.97 -5.10 39.19
N TYR A 425 -1.31 -5.88 38.17
CA TYR A 425 -2.53 -5.67 37.40
C TYR A 425 -3.78 -5.92 38.23
N THR A 426 -3.81 -6.94 39.09
CA THR A 426 -4.97 -7.16 39.96
C THR A 426 -5.10 -6.08 41.04
N GLY A 427 -3.99 -5.46 41.46
CA GLY A 427 -3.96 -4.41 42.46
C GLY A 427 -4.28 -4.92 43.87
N ILE A 428 -4.21 -6.24 44.08
CA ILE A 428 -4.58 -6.91 45.34
C ILE A 428 -3.79 -6.42 46.56
N PHE A 429 -2.56 -5.96 46.37
CA PHE A 429 -1.69 -5.46 47.44
C PHE A 429 -1.59 -3.92 47.50
N GLY A 430 -2.62 -3.20 47.06
CA GLY A 430 -2.63 -1.75 47.23
C GLY A 430 -1.60 -1.06 46.32
N ASN A 431 -0.84 -0.14 46.91
CA ASN A 431 0.25 0.61 46.27
C ASN A 431 1.64 0.01 46.56
N SER A 432 1.73 -1.27 46.97
CA SER A 432 3.02 -1.91 47.26
C SER A 432 3.97 -1.78 46.07
N ILE A 433 5.22 -1.37 46.30
CA ILE A 433 6.25 -1.27 45.26
C ILE A 433 7.03 -2.58 45.03
N ALA A 434 6.74 -3.63 45.81
CA ALA A 434 7.56 -4.85 45.86
C ALA A 434 7.52 -5.70 44.58
N TYR A 435 6.54 -5.47 43.71
CA TYR A 435 6.33 -6.20 42.45
C TYR A 435 6.54 -5.30 41.22
N ASP A 436 7.30 -4.22 41.33
CA ASP A 436 7.62 -3.39 40.16
C ASP A 436 8.60 -4.15 39.26
N ASP A 437 8.34 -4.13 37.95
CA ASP A 437 9.33 -4.60 36.98
C ASP A 437 10.47 -3.57 36.94
N THR A 438 11.70 -4.01 37.14
CA THR A 438 12.90 -3.15 37.03
C THR A 438 13.76 -3.53 35.82
N SER A 439 13.23 -4.34 34.91
CA SER A 439 13.93 -4.77 33.70
C SER A 439 14.02 -3.66 32.65
N GLU A 440 14.87 -3.87 31.63
CA GLU A 440 15.00 -2.95 30.48
C GLU A 440 13.66 -2.71 29.74
N CYS A 441 12.69 -3.64 29.87
CA CYS A 441 11.35 -3.50 29.29
C CYS A 441 10.32 -2.87 30.23
N ALA A 442 10.71 -2.42 31.42
CA ALA A 442 9.83 -1.85 32.43
C ALA A 442 9.48 -0.38 32.17
N ALA A 443 9.10 -0.05 30.93
CA ALA A 443 8.57 1.26 30.63
C ALA A 443 7.23 1.46 31.36
N GLY A 444 7.00 2.65 31.91
CA GLY A 444 5.69 3.03 32.39
C GLY A 444 4.65 2.88 31.27
N CYS A 445 3.43 2.49 31.62
CA CYS A 445 2.35 2.45 30.65
C CYS A 445 1.67 3.81 30.57
N PHE A 446 1.26 4.20 29.36
CA PHE A 446 0.71 5.52 29.10
C PHE A 446 -0.59 5.41 28.31
N ALA A 447 -1.57 6.25 28.66
CA ALA A 447 -2.79 6.44 27.89
C ALA A 447 -2.95 7.90 27.48
N ALA A 448 -3.41 8.12 26.25
CA ALA A 448 -3.84 9.45 25.81
C ALA A 448 -5.11 9.85 26.59
N ASN A 449 -5.20 11.12 26.97
CA ASN A 449 -6.36 11.63 27.69
C ASN A 449 -7.61 11.63 26.79
N PRO A 450 -8.82 11.40 27.31
CA PRO A 450 -10.03 11.34 26.49
C PRO A 450 -10.23 12.62 25.65
N GLY A 451 -10.43 12.47 24.33
CA GLY A 451 -10.76 13.57 23.41
C GLY A 451 -9.56 14.34 22.83
N VAL A 452 -8.33 14.02 23.21
CA VAL A 452 -7.13 14.65 22.62
C VAL A 452 -6.82 14.05 21.25
N VAL A 453 -6.28 14.88 20.35
CA VAL A 453 -5.82 14.49 19.01
C VAL A 453 -4.29 14.55 19.01
N PRO A 454 -3.58 13.61 18.34
CA PRO A 454 -2.13 13.70 18.19
C PRO A 454 -1.68 15.06 17.66
N ASP A 455 -0.64 15.64 18.24
CA ASP A 455 -0.02 16.86 17.71
C ASP A 455 0.93 16.56 16.54
N TYR A 456 1.32 15.29 16.38
CA TYR A 456 2.06 14.81 15.21
C TYR A 456 1.71 13.34 14.89
N VAL A 457 1.55 13.04 13.60
CA VAL A 457 1.35 11.67 13.09
C VAL A 457 2.41 11.41 12.03
N VAL A 458 3.13 10.28 12.16
CA VAL A 458 4.13 9.89 11.16
C VAL A 458 3.40 9.49 9.88
N VAL A 459 3.76 10.19 8.80
CA VAL A 459 3.25 9.92 7.45
C VAL A 459 4.32 9.18 6.65
N ASP A 460 3.94 8.09 6.00
CA ASP A 460 4.78 7.32 5.09
C ASP A 460 4.78 7.95 3.68
N TRP A 461 5.68 8.91 3.44
CA TRP A 461 5.76 9.65 2.17
C TRP A 461 6.24 8.81 0.99
N THR A 462 6.72 7.58 1.22
CA THR A 462 6.96 6.63 0.11
C THR A 462 5.68 6.35 -0.68
N LYS A 463 4.50 6.47 -0.05
CA LYS A 463 3.17 6.28 -0.65
C LYS A 463 2.56 7.53 -1.28
N ALA A 464 3.24 8.68 -1.23
CA ALA A 464 2.76 9.89 -1.92
C ALA A 464 2.62 9.63 -3.44
N PRO A 465 1.75 10.35 -4.17
CA PRO A 465 1.46 10.04 -5.57
C PRO A 465 2.67 10.23 -6.50
N ASN A 466 2.72 9.42 -7.57
CA ASN A 466 3.66 9.59 -8.68
C ASN A 466 3.09 10.43 -9.83
N THR A 467 1.76 10.57 -9.86
CA THR A 467 1.03 11.32 -10.89
C THR A 467 0.11 12.36 -10.27
N TYR A 468 0.04 13.52 -10.89
CA TYR A 468 -0.84 14.62 -10.51
C TYR A 468 -1.77 14.96 -11.66
N ILE A 469 -3.07 15.04 -11.38
CA ILE A 469 -4.09 15.47 -12.36
C ILE A 469 -4.22 16.99 -12.25
N PHE A 470 -4.28 17.67 -13.38
CA PHE A 470 -4.60 19.09 -13.46
C PHE A 470 -5.73 19.33 -14.47
N THR A 471 -6.86 19.81 -13.96
CA THR A 471 -8.07 20.10 -14.76
C THR A 471 -8.29 21.60 -14.99
N GLY A 472 -7.36 22.44 -14.53
CA GLY A 472 -7.57 23.89 -14.41
C GLY A 472 -8.42 24.28 -13.20
N LYS A 473 -8.91 23.31 -12.40
CA LYS A 473 -9.72 23.56 -11.21
C LYS A 473 -9.21 22.80 -9.99
N ASP A 474 -9.41 23.39 -8.82
CA ASP A 474 -9.26 22.67 -7.55
C ASP A 474 -10.48 21.78 -7.23
N LYS A 475 -10.42 21.06 -6.11
CA LYS A 475 -11.51 20.19 -5.63
C LYS A 475 -12.81 20.92 -5.27
N HIS A 476 -12.77 22.25 -5.16
CA HIS A 476 -13.93 23.11 -4.88
C HIS A 476 -14.48 23.77 -6.16
N GLY A 477 -13.88 23.49 -7.32
CA GLY A 477 -14.25 24.04 -8.61
C GLY A 477 -13.69 25.44 -8.90
N SER A 478 -12.79 25.95 -8.05
CA SER A 478 -12.12 27.24 -8.25
C SER A 478 -11.05 27.11 -9.33
N GLU A 479 -10.90 28.14 -10.17
CA GLU A 479 -9.84 28.20 -11.18
C GLU A 479 -8.45 28.25 -10.53
N VAL A 480 -7.52 27.49 -11.11
CA VAL A 480 -6.13 27.38 -10.64
C VAL A 480 -5.16 27.39 -11.82
N ASP A 481 -3.94 27.89 -11.60
CA ASP A 481 -2.93 28.07 -12.66
C ASP A 481 -1.85 26.98 -12.66
N GLY A 482 -1.87 26.10 -11.67
CA GLY A 482 -0.90 25.04 -11.54
C GLY A 482 -0.99 24.30 -10.22
N LEU A 483 0.07 23.58 -9.87
CA LEU A 483 0.11 22.73 -8.69
C LEU A 483 1.49 22.69 -8.04
N TYR A 484 1.49 22.20 -6.80
CA TYR A 484 2.68 21.93 -6.01
C TYR A 484 2.93 20.44 -5.86
N ILE A 485 4.19 20.03 -6.05
CA ILE A 485 4.65 18.65 -5.86
C ILE A 485 5.67 18.62 -4.72
N PRO A 486 5.37 17.99 -3.57
CA PRO A 486 6.34 17.83 -2.48
C PRO A 486 7.53 16.94 -2.87
N VAL A 487 8.77 17.40 -2.66
CA VAL A 487 9.96 16.57 -2.96
C VAL A 487 10.23 15.52 -1.88
N LYS A 488 9.52 15.59 -0.74
CA LYS A 488 9.68 14.69 0.41
C LYS A 488 9.62 13.21 0.04
N LYS A 489 8.78 12.84 -0.95
CA LYS A 489 8.75 11.48 -1.50
C LYS A 489 10.13 11.01 -1.96
N ALA A 490 10.84 11.84 -2.73
CA ALA A 490 12.18 11.50 -3.23
C ALA A 490 13.13 11.22 -2.06
N TYR A 491 13.16 12.09 -1.06
CA TYR A 491 14.00 11.91 0.13
C TYR A 491 13.69 10.61 0.88
N GLU A 492 12.41 10.29 1.08
CA GLU A 492 12.01 9.06 1.76
C GLU A 492 12.33 7.81 0.91
N MET A 493 12.12 7.84 -0.40
CA MET A 493 12.44 6.70 -1.26
C MET A 493 13.94 6.35 -1.21
N TRP A 494 14.82 7.35 -1.26
CA TRP A 494 16.27 7.12 -1.24
C TRP A 494 16.84 6.80 0.15
N SER A 495 16.15 7.20 1.23
CA SER A 495 16.57 6.91 2.61
C SER A 495 15.97 5.64 3.19
N LYS A 496 14.77 5.22 2.75
CA LYS A 496 14.02 4.10 3.33
C LYS A 496 12.96 3.48 2.41
N GLY A 497 13.02 3.69 1.08
CA GLY A 497 11.97 3.31 0.09
C GLY A 497 11.83 1.81 -0.21
N GLY A 498 11.86 0.94 0.80
CA GLY A 498 11.78 -0.51 0.63
C GLY A 498 13.09 -1.14 0.17
N GLU A 499 13.06 -2.43 -0.16
CA GLU A 499 14.26 -3.20 -0.50
C GLU A 499 14.89 -2.80 -1.84
N PHE A 500 14.08 -2.37 -2.80
CA PHE A 500 14.50 -2.04 -4.17
C PHE A 500 15.25 -0.70 -4.29
N MET A 501 15.16 0.17 -3.29
CA MET A 501 15.91 1.43 -3.26
C MET A 501 17.26 1.34 -2.54
N LYS A 502 17.60 0.17 -1.99
CA LYS A 502 18.94 -0.10 -1.49
C LYS A 502 19.92 -0.20 -2.65
N ASP A 503 21.20 0.05 -2.41
CA ASP A 503 22.25 -0.32 -3.37
C ASP A 503 22.42 -1.85 -3.39
N ASP A 504 23.30 -2.34 -4.28
CA ASP A 504 23.61 -3.77 -4.38
C ASP A 504 24.36 -4.32 -3.15
N HIS A 505 24.83 -3.44 -2.26
CA HIS A 505 25.42 -3.82 -0.97
C HIS A 505 24.37 -3.84 0.16
N GLY A 506 23.10 -3.59 -0.15
CA GLY A 506 21.99 -3.62 0.81
C GLY A 506 21.87 -2.34 1.66
N ASN A 507 22.54 -1.25 1.30
CA ASN A 507 22.51 0.01 2.04
C ASN A 507 21.58 1.04 1.38
N TYR A 508 20.92 1.86 2.19
CA TYR A 508 20.26 3.06 1.69
C TYR A 508 21.31 4.13 1.39
N THR A 509 21.10 4.88 0.31
CA THR A 509 21.95 6.01 -0.07
C THR A 509 21.08 7.27 -0.14
N PRO A 510 20.84 7.93 1.00
CA PRO A 510 20.04 9.15 1.05
C PRO A 510 20.54 10.20 0.06
N ILE A 511 19.62 11.06 -0.39
CA ILE A 511 19.96 12.15 -1.32
C ILE A 511 21.06 13.02 -0.69
N PRO A 512 22.21 13.22 -1.35
CA PRO A 512 23.33 13.97 -0.81
C PRO A 512 22.98 15.46 -0.71
N SER A 513 23.74 16.19 0.11
CA SER A 513 23.75 17.66 0.04
C SER A 513 24.35 18.11 -1.29
N GLY A 514 23.79 19.16 -1.89
CA GLY A 514 24.24 19.65 -3.19
C GLY A 514 23.31 20.71 -3.77
N THR A 515 23.54 21.07 -5.03
CA THR A 515 22.71 22.04 -5.74
C THR A 515 21.43 21.37 -6.21
N ALA A 516 20.33 21.59 -5.47
CA ALA A 516 19.01 21.09 -5.81
C ALA A 516 18.34 21.95 -6.88
N LYS A 517 17.70 21.32 -7.87
CA LYS A 517 16.92 21.96 -8.93
C LYS A 517 15.69 21.12 -9.27
N ALA A 518 14.67 21.77 -9.80
CA ALA A 518 13.55 21.11 -10.45
C ALA A 518 13.46 21.58 -11.90
N GLY A 519 12.93 20.76 -12.80
CA GLY A 519 12.72 21.17 -14.17
C GLY A 519 11.77 20.29 -14.96
N LEU A 520 11.50 20.70 -16.20
CA LEU A 520 10.64 19.99 -17.14
C LEU A 520 11.45 18.88 -17.81
N TYR A 521 11.24 17.64 -17.38
CA TYR A 521 11.98 16.50 -17.92
C TYR A 521 11.59 16.23 -19.38
N TRP A 522 10.29 16.12 -19.64
CA TRP A 522 9.70 16.18 -20.98
C TRP A 522 8.23 16.62 -20.95
N GLU A 523 7.72 17.17 -22.05
CA GLU A 523 6.29 17.36 -22.36
C GLU A 523 5.99 16.88 -23.79
N ASP A 524 4.77 16.40 -24.03
CA ASP A 524 4.31 15.93 -25.35
C ASP A 524 3.62 17.00 -26.20
N GLU A 525 3.22 18.11 -25.57
CA GLU A 525 2.64 19.28 -26.23
C GLU A 525 3.53 20.50 -25.90
N PRO A 526 4.32 21.02 -26.85
CA PRO A 526 5.27 22.10 -26.57
C PRO A 526 4.60 23.35 -25.95
N GLY A 527 5.11 23.83 -24.82
CA GLY A 527 4.55 24.94 -24.06
C GLY A 527 3.32 24.58 -23.21
N LEU A 528 3.13 23.30 -22.89
CA LEU A 528 2.13 22.81 -21.95
C LEU A 528 2.46 23.25 -20.52
N ILE A 529 3.74 23.18 -20.13
CA ILE A 529 4.24 23.69 -18.85
C ILE A 529 4.86 25.07 -19.04
N LYS A 530 4.31 26.08 -18.35
CA LYS A 530 4.81 27.47 -18.42
C LYS A 530 6.13 27.63 -17.66
N SER A 531 6.22 27.02 -16.47
CA SER A 531 7.43 27.06 -15.66
C SER A 531 7.46 25.96 -14.60
N VAL A 532 8.67 25.58 -14.20
CA VAL A 532 8.95 24.69 -13.09
C VAL A 532 9.96 25.38 -12.18
N ALA A 533 9.63 25.55 -10.90
CA ALA A 533 10.51 26.20 -9.93
C ALA A 533 10.51 25.46 -8.59
N LEU A 534 11.68 25.33 -7.95
CA LEU A 534 11.79 24.77 -6.61
C LEU A 534 11.56 25.85 -5.55
N GLN A 535 10.70 25.59 -4.58
CA GLN A 535 10.42 26.47 -3.44
C GLN A 535 10.77 25.77 -2.12
N GLY A 536 11.52 26.44 -1.25
CA GLY A 536 12.02 25.88 0.00
C GLY A 536 13.36 25.14 -0.17
N THR A 537 13.77 24.40 0.86
CA THR A 537 15.07 23.72 0.93
C THR A 537 14.95 22.31 1.52
N GLY A 538 15.79 21.39 1.04
CA GLY A 538 15.85 20.02 1.56
C GLY A 538 14.56 19.23 1.33
N GLU A 539 14.26 18.29 2.22
CA GLU A 539 13.09 17.41 2.11
C GLU A 539 11.73 18.12 2.20
N ASN A 540 11.70 19.33 2.76
CA ASN A 540 10.47 20.12 2.92
C ASN A 540 10.19 21.02 1.70
N ALA A 541 11.05 21.00 0.67
CA ALA A 541 10.84 21.76 -0.55
C ALA A 541 9.65 21.24 -1.36
N LYS A 542 9.09 22.11 -2.21
CA LYS A 542 8.02 21.79 -3.15
C LYS A 542 8.38 22.31 -4.53
N ILE A 543 8.02 21.57 -5.57
CA ILE A 543 8.12 22.03 -6.96
C ILE A 543 6.83 22.77 -7.29
N LYS A 544 6.94 24.05 -7.64
CA LYS A 544 5.86 24.86 -8.21
C LYS A 544 5.83 24.62 -9.72
N VAL A 545 4.71 24.09 -10.23
CA VAL A 545 4.49 23.84 -11.67
C VAL A 545 3.35 24.73 -12.14
N LEU A 546 3.63 25.66 -13.05
CA LEU A 546 2.60 26.48 -13.72
C LEU A 546 2.24 25.87 -15.07
N VAL A 547 0.94 25.80 -15.36
CA VAL A 547 0.39 25.07 -16.50
C VAL A 547 -0.27 26.03 -17.49
N ASN A 548 -0.18 25.72 -18.78
CA ASN A 548 -0.94 26.38 -19.83
C ASN A 548 -2.35 25.79 -19.95
N LYS A 549 -3.35 26.45 -19.36
CA LYS A 549 -4.76 26.03 -19.33
C LYS A 549 -5.47 25.95 -20.70
N LEU A 550 -4.76 26.33 -21.78
CA LEU A 550 -5.25 26.22 -23.15
C LEU A 550 -4.90 24.90 -23.81
N LYS A 551 -4.00 24.14 -23.20
CA LYS A 551 -3.45 22.91 -23.73
C LYS A 551 -3.80 21.77 -22.80
N GLU A 552 -3.91 20.59 -23.39
CA GLU A 552 -4.03 19.32 -22.71
C GLU A 552 -2.89 18.45 -23.20
N GLY A 553 -2.40 17.57 -22.33
CA GLY A 553 -1.26 16.73 -22.63
C GLY A 553 -0.62 16.17 -21.37
N ASN A 554 0.61 15.73 -21.53
CA ASN A 554 1.39 15.09 -20.50
C ASN A 554 2.75 15.76 -20.35
N ALA A 555 3.17 15.92 -19.11
CA ALA A 555 4.52 16.34 -18.78
C ALA A 555 5.10 15.46 -17.68
N VAL A 556 6.42 15.30 -17.67
CA VAL A 556 7.16 14.74 -16.56
C VAL A 556 8.07 15.82 -16.00
N VAL A 557 8.04 16.00 -14.68
CA VAL A 557 8.88 16.98 -13.96
C VAL A 557 9.90 16.26 -13.11
N SER A 558 11.14 16.74 -13.11
CA SER A 558 12.28 16.14 -12.39
C SER A 558 12.63 16.91 -11.12
N TYR A 559 13.10 16.18 -10.11
CA TYR A 559 13.89 16.71 -9.00
C TYR A 559 15.32 16.20 -9.12
N ARG A 560 16.29 17.13 -9.14
CA ARG A 560 17.70 16.86 -9.38
C ARG A 560 18.57 17.43 -8.27
N VAL A 561 19.64 16.72 -7.93
CA VAL A 561 20.73 17.24 -7.09
C VAL A 561 22.04 16.96 -7.79
N ASN A 562 22.85 18.00 -8.02
CA ASN A 562 24.09 17.92 -8.80
C ASN A 562 23.87 17.25 -10.17
N ASP A 563 22.82 17.69 -10.87
CA ASP A 563 22.37 17.22 -12.19
C ASP A 563 21.97 15.73 -12.28
N THR A 564 21.98 14.99 -11.17
CA THR A 564 21.41 13.63 -11.10
C THR A 564 19.94 13.69 -10.75
N VAL A 565 19.09 12.99 -11.51
CA VAL A 565 17.66 12.85 -11.21
C VAL A 565 17.48 11.90 -10.02
N TYR A 566 16.78 12.36 -8.99
CA TYR A 566 16.44 11.54 -7.83
C TYR A 566 14.98 11.08 -7.84
N TRP A 567 14.09 11.83 -8.49
CA TRP A 567 12.72 11.39 -8.71
C TRP A 567 12.07 12.22 -9.82
N THR A 568 11.01 11.66 -10.39
CA THR A 568 10.18 12.31 -11.41
C THR A 568 8.72 12.03 -11.13
N TRP A 569 7.87 12.98 -11.53
CA TRP A 569 6.42 12.88 -11.41
C TRP A 569 5.76 13.16 -12.75
N HIS A 570 4.72 12.41 -13.07
CA HIS A 570 3.86 12.67 -14.22
C HIS A 570 2.81 13.74 -13.83
N VAL A 571 2.68 14.76 -14.67
CA VAL A 571 1.63 15.77 -14.59
C VAL A 571 0.73 15.54 -15.80
N TRP A 572 -0.52 15.19 -15.53
CA TRP A 572 -1.53 14.88 -16.53
C TRP A 572 -2.55 16.01 -16.61
N ILE A 573 -2.51 16.75 -17.72
CA ILE A 573 -3.34 17.92 -17.97
C ILE A 573 -4.48 17.51 -18.90
N THR A 574 -5.70 17.47 -18.37
CA THR A 574 -6.88 16.94 -19.07
C THR A 574 -8.17 17.44 -18.38
N ASP A 575 -9.32 17.35 -19.05
CA ASP A 575 -10.62 17.36 -18.37
C ASP A 575 -10.74 16.22 -17.35
N ASP A 576 -11.65 16.36 -16.38
CA ASP A 576 -11.69 15.52 -15.17
C ASP A 576 -11.98 14.03 -15.46
N PRO A 577 -10.97 13.13 -15.36
CA PRO A 577 -11.12 11.72 -15.70
C PRO A 577 -11.83 10.91 -14.59
N THR A 578 -12.16 11.55 -13.47
CA THR A 578 -12.68 10.90 -12.25
C THR A 578 -14.21 10.87 -12.17
N THR A 579 -14.90 11.61 -13.04
CA THR A 579 -16.34 11.89 -12.92
C THR A 579 -17.23 10.88 -13.64
N ASN A 580 -16.88 10.48 -14.87
CA ASN A 580 -17.74 9.69 -15.75
C ASN A 580 -17.33 8.22 -15.91
N GLY A 581 -16.39 7.74 -15.09
CA GLY A 581 -15.92 6.36 -15.19
C GLY A 581 -16.91 5.33 -14.64
N SER A 582 -16.76 4.09 -15.11
CA SER A 582 -17.60 2.95 -14.75
C SER A 582 -17.55 2.61 -13.25
N THR A 583 -18.65 2.08 -12.70
CA THR A 583 -18.72 1.50 -11.35
C THR A 583 -18.68 -0.02 -11.35
N TYR A 584 -18.34 -0.67 -12.47
CA TYR A 584 -18.33 -2.12 -12.58
C TYR A 584 -17.21 -2.76 -11.75
N HIS A 585 -17.55 -3.81 -11.00
CA HIS A 585 -16.63 -4.66 -10.25
C HIS A 585 -17.28 -6.01 -9.95
N LEU A 586 -16.55 -6.94 -9.30
CA LEU A 586 -17.05 -8.28 -9.02
C LEU A 586 -17.85 -8.40 -7.71
N GLY A 587 -17.93 -7.33 -6.92
CA GLY A 587 -18.82 -7.23 -5.76
C GLY A 587 -18.27 -7.79 -4.44
N PHE A 588 -17.11 -8.45 -4.46
CA PHE A 588 -16.52 -9.09 -3.28
C PHE A 588 -15.26 -8.40 -2.75
N GLU A 589 -14.82 -7.34 -3.42
CA GLU A 589 -13.60 -6.60 -3.09
C GLU A 589 -13.67 -6.01 -1.68
N LYS A 590 -12.55 -6.09 -0.98
CA LYS A 590 -12.39 -5.61 0.39
C LYS A 590 -11.18 -4.71 0.51
N ASP A 591 -11.24 -3.79 1.46
CA ASP A 591 -10.08 -3.00 1.88
C ASP A 591 -9.06 -3.86 2.67
N LYS A 592 -7.96 -3.24 3.08
CA LYS A 592 -6.88 -3.91 3.85
C LYS A 592 -7.37 -4.53 5.16
N ASN A 593 -8.43 -3.99 5.75
CA ASN A 593 -9.01 -4.45 7.02
C ASN A 593 -10.10 -5.51 6.82
N GLY A 594 -10.47 -5.83 5.57
CA GLY A 594 -11.50 -6.81 5.24
C GLY A 594 -12.92 -6.24 5.17
N LEU A 595 -13.08 -4.91 5.15
CA LEU A 595 -14.37 -4.25 4.97
C LEU A 595 -14.74 -4.23 3.49
N PRO A 596 -16.02 -4.47 3.12
CA PRO A 596 -16.46 -4.39 1.73
C PRO A 596 -16.25 -3.00 1.13
N VAL A 597 -15.78 -2.95 -0.12
CA VAL A 597 -15.63 -1.70 -0.88
C VAL A 597 -16.99 -1.26 -1.41
N THR A 598 -17.43 -0.04 -1.09
CA THR A 598 -18.76 0.48 -1.46
C THR A 598 -18.72 1.57 -2.53
N ASP A 599 -17.56 2.14 -2.81
CA ASP A 599 -17.37 3.31 -3.68
C ASP A 599 -16.47 3.03 -4.88
N TRP A 600 -16.51 1.77 -5.37
CA TRP A 600 -15.72 1.32 -6.51
C TRP A 600 -15.99 2.17 -7.76
N LYS A 601 -14.90 2.56 -8.44
CA LYS A 601 -14.98 3.33 -9.69
C LYS A 601 -13.72 3.14 -10.53
N TRP A 602 -13.88 3.12 -11.85
CA TRP A 602 -12.80 3.23 -12.83
C TRP A 602 -12.61 4.69 -13.22
N MET A 603 -11.42 5.05 -13.69
CA MET A 603 -11.29 6.26 -14.52
C MET A 603 -12.01 6.06 -15.85
N ASP A 604 -12.51 7.15 -16.44
CA ASP A 604 -13.21 7.11 -17.72
C ASP A 604 -12.30 6.81 -18.92
N ARG A 605 -10.98 6.99 -18.75
CA ARG A 605 -9.94 6.83 -19.78
C ARG A 605 -8.65 6.23 -19.22
N ASN A 606 -7.73 5.92 -20.12
CA ASN A 606 -6.39 5.43 -19.77
C ASN A 606 -5.53 6.58 -19.23
N LEU A 607 -4.59 6.27 -18.34
CA LEU A 607 -3.66 7.22 -17.72
C LEU A 607 -2.84 7.94 -18.81
N GLY A 608 -2.91 9.26 -18.81
CA GLY A 608 -2.26 10.12 -19.80
C GLY A 608 -3.03 10.35 -21.10
N ALA A 609 -4.25 9.84 -21.24
CA ALA A 609 -5.11 10.16 -22.38
C ALA A 609 -5.78 11.52 -22.18
N THR A 610 -5.87 12.36 -23.21
CA THR A 610 -6.60 13.65 -23.13
C THR A 610 -8.00 13.56 -23.71
N SER A 611 -8.42 12.40 -24.20
CA SER A 611 -9.78 12.16 -24.68
C SER A 611 -10.33 10.83 -24.14
N ALA A 612 -11.57 10.85 -23.67
CA ALA A 612 -12.30 9.63 -23.30
C ALA A 612 -13.08 9.01 -24.47
N ASN A 613 -13.19 9.70 -25.61
CA ASN A 613 -14.11 9.32 -26.69
C ASN A 613 -13.38 8.65 -27.86
N PHE A 614 -14.07 7.73 -28.54
CA PHE A 614 -13.58 7.09 -29.78
C PHE A 614 -13.78 7.93 -31.03
N LEU A 615 -14.67 8.93 -30.98
CA LEU A 615 -15.10 9.72 -32.12
C LEU A 615 -15.16 11.20 -31.73
N GLY A 616 -15.13 12.09 -32.72
CA GLY A 616 -15.17 13.54 -32.53
C GLY A 616 -13.79 14.15 -32.35
N ASN A 617 -13.73 15.37 -31.82
CA ASN A 617 -12.47 16.09 -31.64
C ASN A 617 -11.50 15.32 -30.72
N ASP A 618 -10.22 15.33 -31.09
CA ASP A 618 -9.13 14.69 -30.33
C ASP A 618 -9.29 13.18 -30.04
N TRP A 619 -10.14 12.47 -30.80
CA TRP A 619 -10.32 11.02 -30.65
C TRP A 619 -9.00 10.23 -30.73
N HIS A 620 -8.05 10.71 -31.55
CA HIS A 620 -6.75 10.10 -31.76
C HIS A 620 -5.83 10.17 -30.52
N LYS A 621 -6.23 10.93 -29.48
CA LYS A 621 -5.54 11.05 -28.18
C LYS A 621 -6.12 10.15 -27.08
N SER A 622 -7.00 9.20 -27.44
CA SER A 622 -7.64 8.30 -26.47
C SER A 622 -6.73 7.20 -25.92
N GLN A 623 -5.55 6.96 -26.52
CA GLN A 623 -4.68 5.81 -26.22
C GLN A 623 -4.05 5.85 -24.81
N GLY A 624 -3.69 7.04 -24.33
CA GLY A 624 -2.90 7.23 -23.10
C GLY A 624 -1.40 6.97 -23.28
N LEU A 625 -0.68 6.93 -22.16
CA LEU A 625 0.76 6.65 -22.11
C LEU A 625 1.03 5.17 -21.84
N GLN A 626 2.27 4.76 -22.12
CA GLN A 626 2.73 3.38 -22.01
C GLN A 626 3.61 3.19 -20.77
N TYR A 627 3.52 2.03 -20.11
CA TYR A 627 4.28 1.73 -18.89
C TYR A 627 4.91 0.35 -18.96
N GLN A 628 6.21 0.24 -18.65
CA GLN A 628 6.82 -1.06 -18.34
C GLN A 628 6.33 -1.51 -16.96
N TRP A 629 6.02 -2.81 -16.83
CA TRP A 629 5.43 -3.33 -15.60
C TRP A 629 6.31 -3.04 -14.38
N GLY A 630 5.70 -2.49 -13.33
CA GLY A 630 6.38 -2.12 -12.08
C GLY A 630 7.08 -0.76 -12.08
N ARG A 631 7.06 0.00 -13.19
CA ARG A 631 7.60 1.38 -13.23
C ARG A 631 6.53 2.43 -12.94
N LYS A 632 6.97 3.54 -12.35
CA LYS A 632 6.14 4.75 -12.15
C LYS A 632 6.17 5.71 -13.34
N ASP A 633 7.22 5.64 -14.15
CA ASP A 633 7.50 6.63 -15.20
C ASP A 633 6.83 6.22 -16.51
N PRO A 634 6.07 7.12 -17.16
CA PRO A 634 5.46 6.84 -18.45
C PRO A 634 6.45 6.94 -19.62
N PHE A 635 6.10 6.22 -20.68
CA PHE A 635 6.69 6.31 -22.01
C PHE A 635 5.68 6.90 -23.00
N PRO A 636 6.05 7.94 -23.75
CA PRO A 636 5.21 8.51 -24.79
C PRO A 636 5.26 7.62 -26.03
N ALA A 637 4.10 7.32 -26.63
CA ALA A 637 4.00 6.55 -27.88
C ALA A 637 4.65 7.24 -29.10
N LEU A 638 4.81 8.57 -29.05
CA LEU A 638 5.31 9.43 -30.14
C LEU A 638 4.52 9.33 -31.46
N ALA A 639 3.37 8.66 -31.43
CA ALA A 639 2.41 8.56 -32.51
C ALA A 639 1.00 8.53 -31.92
N HIS A 640 0.05 9.13 -32.63
CA HIS A 640 -1.37 9.09 -32.35
C HIS A 640 -2.04 7.97 -33.16
N LYS A 641 -3.30 7.67 -32.82
CA LYS A 641 -4.07 6.56 -33.42
C LYS A 641 -4.41 6.77 -34.90
N ASP A 642 -4.36 8.01 -35.38
CA ASP A 642 -4.55 8.36 -36.79
C ASP A 642 -3.25 8.28 -37.60
N GLY A 643 -2.15 7.81 -36.98
CA GLY A 643 -0.84 7.69 -37.60
C GLY A 643 -0.02 8.99 -37.60
N THR A 644 -0.57 10.11 -37.12
CA THR A 644 0.20 11.33 -36.94
C THR A 644 1.26 11.15 -35.86
N MET A 645 2.46 11.70 -36.07
CA MET A 645 3.59 11.55 -35.15
C MET A 645 3.84 12.87 -34.43
N TYR A 646 4.13 12.81 -33.13
CA TYR A 646 4.45 13.97 -32.32
C TYR A 646 5.86 13.85 -31.73
N GLU A 647 6.37 14.99 -31.24
CA GLU A 647 7.68 15.10 -30.61
C GLU A 647 7.50 15.45 -29.14
N ILE A 648 8.32 14.85 -28.28
CA ILE A 648 8.48 15.33 -26.91
C ILE A 648 9.66 16.29 -26.81
N SER A 649 9.58 17.25 -25.90
CA SER A 649 10.66 18.22 -25.64
C SER A 649 10.87 18.47 -24.15
N GLY A 650 12.10 18.81 -23.73
CA GLY A 650 12.43 19.09 -22.33
C GLY A 650 13.93 18.92 -22.02
N GLU A 651 14.27 18.61 -20.78
CA GLU A 651 15.64 18.28 -20.36
C GLU A 651 16.25 17.10 -21.14
N VAL A 652 15.41 16.19 -21.63
CA VAL A 652 15.82 15.05 -22.44
C VAL A 652 16.13 15.40 -23.90
N GLY A 653 15.95 16.67 -24.28
CA GLY A 653 16.01 17.13 -25.67
C GLY A 653 14.74 16.78 -26.44
N ASN A 654 14.84 16.86 -27.76
CA ASN A 654 13.74 16.58 -28.69
C ASN A 654 13.79 15.11 -29.12
N MET A 655 12.72 14.35 -28.91
CA MET A 655 12.64 12.95 -29.36
C MET A 655 11.42 12.68 -30.22
N ARG A 656 11.61 11.91 -31.30
CA ARG A 656 10.57 11.56 -32.28
C ARG A 656 10.43 10.05 -32.46
N ASN A 657 9.30 9.65 -33.04
CA ASN A 657 9.09 8.28 -33.48
C ASN A 657 10.18 7.87 -34.49
N VAL A 658 10.69 6.64 -34.38
CA VAL A 658 11.74 6.09 -35.26
C VAL A 658 11.36 6.15 -36.75
N ARG A 659 10.07 6.04 -37.09
CA ARG A 659 9.59 6.14 -38.48
C ARG A 659 9.70 7.58 -39.03
N ALA A 660 9.60 8.61 -38.18
CA ALA A 660 9.76 10.01 -38.57
C ALA A 660 11.24 10.40 -38.82
N VAL A 661 12.15 9.75 -38.10
CA VAL A 661 13.60 10.03 -38.15
C VAL A 661 14.17 9.84 -39.56
N TYR A 662 13.75 8.80 -40.28
CA TYR A 662 14.19 8.53 -41.66
C TYR A 662 13.77 9.60 -42.68
N THR A 663 12.79 10.43 -42.37
CA THR A 663 12.23 11.44 -43.30
C THR A 663 12.80 12.85 -43.10
N THR A 664 13.47 13.13 -41.97
CA THR A 664 13.82 14.50 -41.56
C THR A 664 15.29 14.70 -41.19
N GLY A 665 16.12 13.65 -41.15
CA GLY A 665 17.53 13.76 -40.76
C GLY A 665 17.75 14.00 -39.26
N SER A 666 16.71 13.87 -38.43
CA SER A 666 16.80 13.89 -36.96
C SER A 666 17.42 12.59 -36.44
N THR A 667 18.17 12.62 -35.33
CA THR A 667 18.90 11.45 -34.79
C THR A 667 18.38 10.93 -33.45
N SER A 668 17.42 11.60 -32.80
CA SER A 668 17.01 11.29 -31.42
C SER A 668 15.68 10.51 -31.37
N VAL A 669 15.79 9.23 -31.01
CA VAL A 669 14.68 8.31 -30.70
C VAL A 669 14.66 8.00 -29.21
N LEU A 670 13.58 7.36 -28.74
CA LEU A 670 13.52 6.85 -27.36
C LEU A 670 14.71 5.92 -27.07
N PRO A 671 15.49 6.19 -26.01
CA PRO A 671 16.65 5.39 -25.68
C PRO A 671 16.25 4.04 -25.08
N VAL A 672 16.89 2.99 -25.58
CA VAL A 672 16.73 1.61 -25.11
C VAL A 672 18.05 1.16 -24.50
N LYS A 673 17.98 0.54 -23.32
CA LYS A 673 19.14 0.00 -22.61
C LYS A 673 18.97 -1.49 -22.35
N TYR A 674 20.05 -2.25 -22.49
CA TYR A 674 20.07 -3.66 -22.17
C TYR A 674 20.36 -3.88 -20.68
N ARG A 675 19.65 -4.81 -20.05
CA ARG A 675 19.96 -5.24 -18.68
C ARG A 675 21.37 -5.87 -18.62
N GLY A 676 22.10 -5.60 -17.54
CA GLY A 676 23.40 -6.21 -17.27
C GLY A 676 24.54 -5.58 -18.09
N ASN A 677 25.54 -6.40 -18.43
CA ASN A 677 26.78 -5.98 -19.11
C ASN A 677 27.08 -6.79 -20.38
N LEU A 678 26.13 -7.60 -20.87
CA LEU A 678 26.37 -8.47 -22.04
C LEU A 678 26.59 -7.70 -23.34
N TYR A 679 26.00 -6.50 -23.46
CA TYR A 679 26.25 -5.61 -24.58
C TYR A 679 27.23 -4.51 -24.15
N PRO A 680 28.35 -4.29 -24.85
CA PRO A 680 29.36 -3.31 -24.46
C PRO A 680 28.86 -1.85 -24.47
N GLN A 681 27.82 -1.56 -25.24
CA GLN A 681 27.20 -0.24 -25.39
C GLN A 681 25.73 -0.33 -24.98
N ASP A 682 25.17 0.80 -24.56
CA ASP A 682 23.75 0.94 -24.24
C ASP A 682 23.23 -0.08 -23.23
N ASN A 683 24.00 -0.32 -22.17
CA ASN A 683 23.60 -1.20 -21.07
C ASN A 683 23.38 -0.41 -19.78
N THR A 684 22.74 -1.06 -18.81
CA THR A 684 22.47 -0.51 -17.48
C THR A 684 23.63 -0.71 -16.51
N GLY A 685 24.46 -1.75 -16.71
CA GLY A 685 25.49 -2.13 -15.74
C GLY A 685 25.03 -3.15 -14.70
N PHE A 686 23.72 -3.39 -14.59
CA PHE A 686 23.12 -4.06 -13.44
C PHE A 686 22.27 -5.26 -13.85
N ASP A 687 22.43 -6.39 -13.16
CA ASP A 687 21.56 -7.57 -13.27
C ASP A 687 20.58 -7.70 -12.11
N THR A 688 20.71 -6.84 -11.09
CA THR A 688 19.94 -6.85 -9.86
C THR A 688 18.70 -5.96 -9.96
N PRO A 689 17.60 -6.32 -9.24
CA PRO A 689 16.44 -5.44 -9.10
C PRO A 689 16.81 -4.04 -8.61
N ASN A 690 17.65 -3.98 -7.58
CA ASN A 690 18.08 -2.73 -6.93
C ASN A 690 18.80 -1.79 -7.90
N GLY A 691 19.79 -2.31 -8.63
CA GLY A 691 20.55 -1.53 -9.61
C GLY A 691 19.66 -1.02 -10.75
N ASN A 692 18.83 -1.88 -11.33
CA ASN A 692 17.95 -1.49 -12.45
C ASN A 692 16.82 -0.54 -12.05
N ILE A 693 16.20 -0.73 -10.87
CA ILE A 693 15.15 0.17 -10.39
C ILE A 693 15.74 1.55 -10.11
N ARG A 694 16.89 1.64 -9.44
CA ARG A 694 17.60 2.92 -9.22
C ARG A 694 18.04 3.57 -10.52
N TYR A 695 18.58 2.79 -11.46
CA TYR A 695 18.94 3.28 -12.79
C TYR A 695 17.72 3.88 -13.50
N SER A 696 16.56 3.20 -13.43
CA SER A 696 15.32 3.65 -14.06
C SER A 696 14.77 4.95 -13.45
N VAL A 697 14.99 5.18 -12.15
CA VAL A 697 14.64 6.43 -11.47
C VAL A 697 15.56 7.58 -11.89
N GLN A 698 16.86 7.29 -12.05
CA GLN A 698 17.85 8.28 -12.51
C GLN A 698 17.76 8.56 -14.01
N ASN A 699 17.20 7.62 -14.79
CA ASN A 699 17.03 7.72 -16.23
C ASN A 699 15.58 7.37 -16.66
N PRO A 700 14.58 8.20 -16.30
CA PRO A 700 13.17 7.86 -16.49
C PRO A 700 12.78 7.48 -17.92
N ILE A 701 13.34 8.13 -18.95
CA ILE A 701 13.00 7.87 -20.36
C ILE A 701 13.72 6.63 -20.96
N HIS A 702 14.67 6.02 -20.25
CA HIS A 702 15.37 4.83 -20.74
C HIS A 702 14.47 3.60 -20.58
N MET A 703 14.04 3.00 -21.68
CA MET A 703 13.43 1.67 -21.66
C MET A 703 14.50 0.62 -21.41
N ILE A 704 14.26 -0.30 -20.48
CA ILE A 704 15.21 -1.38 -20.19
C ILE A 704 14.66 -2.69 -20.73
N ILE A 705 15.45 -3.43 -21.51
CA ILE A 705 15.07 -4.72 -22.07
C ILE A 705 16.12 -5.79 -21.71
N PRO A 706 15.72 -7.05 -21.46
CA PRO A 706 16.68 -8.11 -21.16
C PRO A 706 17.48 -8.50 -22.41
N PRO A 707 18.67 -9.09 -22.26
CA PRO A 707 19.35 -9.83 -23.32
C PRO A 707 18.52 -11.03 -23.82
N LEU A 708 18.76 -11.45 -25.07
CA LEU A 708 18.09 -12.61 -25.68
C LEU A 708 19.07 -13.55 -26.36
N TYR A 709 18.88 -14.83 -26.10
CA TYR A 709 19.57 -15.91 -26.80
C TYR A 709 18.63 -16.66 -27.75
N VAL A 710 19.21 -17.26 -28.79
CA VAL A 710 18.51 -18.15 -29.71
C VAL A 710 19.26 -19.48 -29.77
N LYS A 711 18.54 -20.60 -29.69
CA LYS A 711 19.08 -21.95 -29.79
C LYS A 711 18.33 -22.73 -30.87
N LYS A 712 19.02 -23.05 -31.95
CA LYS A 712 18.50 -23.91 -33.02
C LYS A 712 18.53 -25.39 -32.67
N TYR A 713 17.79 -26.17 -33.43
CA TYR A 713 17.74 -27.62 -33.26
C TYR A 713 19.15 -28.22 -33.43
N ASN A 714 19.54 -29.15 -32.55
CA ASN A 714 20.87 -29.77 -32.47
C ASN A 714 22.05 -28.82 -32.16
N GLU A 715 21.82 -27.57 -31.78
CA GLU A 715 22.88 -26.65 -31.36
C GLU A 715 22.95 -26.55 -29.81
N THR A 716 24.13 -26.24 -29.27
CA THR A 716 24.33 -26.01 -27.84
C THR A 716 24.61 -24.53 -27.60
N VAL A 717 23.84 -23.91 -26.71
CA VAL A 717 23.97 -22.50 -26.34
C VAL A 717 23.97 -22.39 -24.83
N ASN A 718 25.00 -21.77 -24.27
CA ASN A 718 24.96 -21.27 -22.90
C ASN A 718 24.29 -19.89 -22.94
N ASN A 719 23.08 -19.80 -22.42
CA ASN A 719 22.28 -18.57 -22.41
C ASN A 719 22.60 -17.64 -21.24
N ASN A 720 23.62 -17.93 -20.40
CA ASN A 720 23.99 -17.09 -19.26
C ASN A 720 22.81 -16.74 -18.32
N GLU A 721 21.90 -17.70 -18.14
CA GLU A 721 20.65 -17.55 -17.36
C GLU A 721 19.65 -16.52 -17.92
N GLU A 722 19.89 -16.01 -19.13
CA GLU A 722 19.03 -15.04 -19.83
C GLU A 722 17.84 -15.70 -20.53
N ASP A 723 16.92 -14.88 -21.04
CA ASP A 723 15.82 -15.32 -21.87
C ASP A 723 16.35 -15.98 -23.17
N MET A 724 15.66 -17.02 -23.64
CA MET A 724 16.10 -17.77 -24.82
C MET A 724 14.93 -18.30 -25.65
N PHE A 725 14.99 -18.16 -26.98
CA PHE A 725 14.18 -18.95 -27.91
C PHE A 725 14.85 -20.29 -28.23
N VAL A 726 14.09 -21.38 -28.21
CA VAL A 726 14.59 -22.71 -28.53
C VAL A 726 13.77 -23.34 -29.64
N GLN A 727 14.45 -23.86 -30.66
CA GLN A 727 13.86 -24.60 -31.77
C GLN A 727 13.88 -26.11 -31.47
N ASN A 728 12.75 -26.78 -31.67
CA ASN A 728 12.67 -28.24 -31.59
C ASN A 728 12.87 -28.93 -32.95
N SER A 729 12.87 -30.27 -32.96
CA SER A 729 13.06 -31.09 -34.18
C SER A 729 12.00 -30.88 -35.26
N GLY A 730 10.82 -30.36 -34.89
CA GLY A 730 9.72 -30.06 -35.82
C GLY A 730 9.75 -28.64 -36.39
N ASN A 731 10.86 -27.91 -36.24
CA ASN A 731 10.98 -26.49 -36.61
C ASN A 731 9.96 -25.58 -35.86
N VAL A 732 9.52 -26.00 -34.67
CA VAL A 732 8.68 -25.19 -33.80
C VAL A 732 9.57 -24.49 -32.77
N TRP A 733 9.35 -23.20 -32.63
CA TRP A 733 10.03 -22.35 -31.66
C TRP A 733 9.22 -22.27 -30.37
N TYR A 734 9.90 -22.25 -29.23
CA TYR A 734 9.29 -21.93 -27.94
C TYR A 734 10.20 -21.01 -27.14
N HIS A 735 9.60 -20.13 -26.36
CA HIS A 735 10.32 -19.15 -25.57
C HIS A 735 10.61 -19.71 -24.16
N GLN A 736 11.80 -19.46 -23.64
CA GLN A 736 12.19 -19.74 -22.25
C GLN A 736 12.39 -18.40 -21.54
N ARG A 737 11.36 -17.95 -20.81
CA ARG A 737 11.40 -16.70 -20.02
C ARG A 737 11.90 -16.98 -18.62
N ARG A 738 13.02 -16.37 -18.26
CA ARG A 738 13.67 -16.53 -16.96
C ARG A 738 13.88 -15.19 -16.25
N THR A 739 13.72 -14.08 -16.97
CA THR A 739 14.15 -12.77 -16.49
C THR A 739 13.03 -11.73 -16.57
N THR A 740 13.30 -10.56 -15.99
CA THR A 740 12.51 -9.34 -16.12
C THR A 740 13.40 -8.22 -16.66
N TRP A 741 12.83 -7.06 -16.98
CA TRP A 741 13.66 -5.90 -17.34
C TRP A 741 14.60 -5.48 -16.20
N PHE A 742 14.25 -5.77 -14.94
CA PHE A 742 15.00 -5.34 -13.77
C PHE A 742 15.80 -6.46 -13.07
N SER A 743 15.57 -7.73 -13.39
CA SER A 743 16.17 -8.86 -12.66
C SER A 743 16.50 -10.03 -13.58
N LYS A 744 17.61 -10.71 -13.29
CA LYS A 744 17.91 -12.05 -13.84
C LYS A 744 17.01 -13.17 -13.32
N GLN A 745 16.18 -12.88 -12.32
CA GLN A 745 15.23 -13.84 -11.76
C GLN A 745 13.80 -13.46 -12.14
N LYS A 746 13.01 -14.49 -12.50
CA LYS A 746 11.60 -14.32 -12.89
C LYS A 746 10.71 -14.00 -11.71
N TYR A 747 10.97 -14.61 -10.56
CA TYR A 747 10.24 -14.42 -9.30
C TYR A 747 11.22 -13.97 -8.22
N ARG A 748 10.69 -13.35 -7.16
CA ARG A 748 11.48 -12.95 -5.99
C ARG A 748 12.03 -14.20 -5.28
N ASN A 749 11.16 -15.18 -5.06
CA ASN A 749 11.54 -16.49 -4.54
C ASN A 749 10.93 -17.58 -5.44
N GLU A 750 11.78 -18.44 -5.98
CA GLU A 750 11.35 -19.57 -6.82
C GLU A 750 11.60 -20.90 -6.13
N PHE A 751 10.56 -21.72 -6.04
CA PHE A 751 10.58 -23.09 -5.54
C PHE A 751 10.16 -24.03 -6.66
N SER A 752 11.12 -24.79 -7.16
CA SER A 752 10.94 -25.58 -8.37
C SER A 752 9.90 -26.70 -8.22
N THR A 753 9.78 -27.27 -7.03
CA THR A 753 8.92 -28.43 -6.73
C THR A 753 7.56 -28.07 -6.15
N ASP A 754 7.34 -26.81 -5.74
CA ASP A 754 6.13 -26.40 -5.03
C ASP A 754 5.80 -24.94 -5.32
N ALA A 755 4.92 -24.72 -6.31
CA ALA A 755 4.48 -23.40 -6.72
C ALA A 755 3.78 -22.63 -5.59
N SER A 756 3.20 -23.32 -4.60
CA SER A 756 2.51 -22.67 -3.48
C SER A 756 3.46 -21.84 -2.58
N LYS A 757 4.78 -22.08 -2.71
CA LYS A 757 5.83 -21.37 -1.97
C LYS A 757 6.44 -20.21 -2.76
N ASN A 758 6.08 -20.04 -4.04
CA ASN A 758 6.62 -18.97 -4.87
C ASN A 758 6.16 -17.60 -4.37
N VAL A 759 7.03 -16.61 -4.50
CA VAL A 759 6.73 -15.20 -4.24
C VAL A 759 7.07 -14.42 -5.50
N ALA A 760 6.05 -13.83 -6.12
CA ALA A 760 6.18 -12.98 -7.29
C ALA A 760 6.80 -11.62 -6.93
N TRP A 761 7.21 -10.88 -7.95
CA TRP A 761 7.52 -9.47 -7.78
C TRP A 761 6.23 -8.69 -7.50
N ASP A 762 6.29 -7.68 -6.63
CA ASP A 762 5.18 -6.77 -6.35
C ASP A 762 5.68 -5.32 -6.34
N LEU A 763 5.57 -4.65 -7.48
CA LEU A 763 6.01 -3.27 -7.65
C LEU A 763 4.83 -2.28 -7.67
N TRP A 764 3.61 -2.71 -7.98
CA TRP A 764 2.42 -1.83 -8.02
C TRP A 764 1.41 -2.11 -6.89
N GLY A 765 1.62 -3.15 -6.08
CA GLY A 765 0.75 -3.49 -4.96
C GLY A 765 -0.41 -4.37 -5.43
N ASP A 766 -0.22 -5.68 -5.45
CA ASP A 766 -1.31 -6.65 -5.63
C ASP A 766 -2.08 -6.91 -4.31
N THR A 767 -3.01 -7.85 -4.30
CA THR A 767 -3.82 -8.15 -3.10
C THR A 767 -3.02 -8.79 -1.97
N ARG A 768 -1.91 -9.50 -2.26
CA ARG A 768 -1.16 -10.30 -1.28
C ARG A 768 0.35 -10.08 -1.25
N GLY A 769 0.84 -8.96 -1.78
CA GLY A 769 2.26 -8.63 -1.78
C GLY A 769 3.10 -9.60 -2.62
N GLY A 770 2.58 -10.09 -3.75
CA GLY A 770 3.21 -11.10 -4.60
C GLY A 770 3.17 -12.53 -4.05
N LYS A 771 2.65 -12.75 -2.83
CA LYS A 771 2.36 -14.10 -2.33
C LYS A 771 1.23 -14.74 -3.13
N ILE A 772 1.14 -16.06 -3.10
CA ILE A 772 0.07 -16.81 -3.76
C ILE A 772 -1.32 -16.25 -3.42
N SER A 773 -2.16 -16.02 -4.41
CA SER A 773 -3.57 -15.66 -4.24
C SER A 773 -4.45 -16.61 -5.06
N ASP A 774 -5.52 -17.10 -4.43
CA ASP A 774 -6.48 -18.07 -4.98
C ASP A 774 -7.86 -17.91 -4.32
N LEU A 775 -8.85 -17.43 -5.10
CA LEU A 775 -10.24 -17.22 -4.72
C LEU A 775 -11.01 -18.52 -4.55
N ASN A 776 -10.59 -19.59 -5.24
CA ASN A 776 -11.24 -20.89 -5.22
C ASN A 776 -10.74 -21.75 -4.06
N TYR A 777 -9.59 -21.42 -3.47
CA TYR A 777 -9.04 -22.12 -2.31
C TYR A 777 -9.50 -21.45 -0.99
N PRO A 778 -10.38 -22.08 -0.18
CA PRO A 778 -11.02 -21.42 0.97
C PRO A 778 -10.06 -20.81 2.00
N ALA A 779 -8.86 -21.39 2.16
CA ALA A 779 -7.87 -20.89 3.09
C ALA A 779 -7.21 -19.57 2.63
N LEU A 780 -7.26 -19.25 1.34
CA LEU A 780 -6.65 -18.03 0.77
C LEU A 780 -7.70 -17.04 0.24
N ALA A 781 -8.91 -17.50 -0.05
CA ALA A 781 -9.97 -16.72 -0.68
C ALA A 781 -10.26 -15.39 0.05
N GLU A 782 -10.30 -15.39 1.38
CA GLU A 782 -10.57 -14.17 2.14
C GLU A 782 -9.44 -13.14 2.10
N GLU A 783 -8.19 -13.58 1.91
CA GLU A 783 -7.04 -12.70 1.75
C GLU A 783 -6.92 -12.22 0.29
N SER A 784 -7.22 -13.08 -0.68
CA SER A 784 -7.27 -12.75 -2.11
C SER A 784 -8.24 -11.61 -2.46
N LYS A 785 -9.31 -11.47 -1.69
CA LYS A 785 -10.32 -10.40 -1.87
C LYS A 785 -9.88 -9.04 -1.32
N ARG A 786 -8.83 -9.00 -0.50
CA ARG A 786 -8.40 -7.79 0.22
C ARG A 786 -7.30 -7.09 -0.57
N TYR A 787 -7.53 -5.84 -0.91
CA TYR A 787 -6.47 -5.03 -1.50
C TYR A 787 -5.42 -4.66 -0.44
N ALA A 788 -4.15 -4.97 -0.71
CA ALA A 788 -3.05 -4.42 0.08
C ALA A 788 -2.91 -2.92 -0.16
N MET A 789 -2.19 -2.22 0.72
CA MET A 789 -1.85 -0.81 0.48
C MET A 789 -1.11 -0.67 -0.85
N LYS A 790 -1.43 0.39 -1.60
CA LYS A 790 -0.76 0.74 -2.85
C LYS A 790 0.76 0.86 -2.66
N SER A 791 1.52 0.37 -3.64
CA SER A 791 2.98 0.42 -3.64
C SER A 791 3.52 1.81 -3.97
N PRO A 792 4.74 2.19 -3.50
CA PRO A 792 5.42 3.42 -3.88
C PRO A 792 5.64 3.64 -5.39
N TYR A 793 5.66 2.58 -6.20
CA TYR A 793 5.92 2.67 -7.65
C TYR A 793 4.65 2.66 -8.52
N ASP A 794 3.47 2.53 -7.92
CA ASP A 794 2.22 2.57 -8.69
C ASP A 794 2.06 3.96 -9.38
N PRO A 795 1.78 3.98 -10.70
CA PRO A 795 1.76 5.20 -11.49
C PRO A 795 0.46 6.00 -11.35
N CYS A 796 -0.61 5.45 -10.77
CA CYS A 796 -1.87 6.15 -10.67
C CYS A 796 -1.79 7.36 -9.71
N PRO A 797 -2.64 8.38 -9.89
CA PRO A 797 -2.65 9.56 -9.03
C PRO A 797 -3.19 9.27 -7.62
N CYS A 798 -3.17 10.29 -6.75
CA CYS A 798 -3.73 10.18 -5.39
C CYS A 798 -5.20 9.71 -5.45
N ASN A 799 -5.61 8.85 -4.52
CA ASN A 799 -6.94 8.21 -4.43
C ASN A 799 -7.23 7.14 -5.50
N TRP A 800 -6.29 6.88 -6.40
CA TRP A 800 -6.43 5.91 -7.49
C TRP A 800 -5.25 4.94 -7.48
N ARG A 801 -5.44 3.73 -8.01
CA ARG A 801 -4.40 2.70 -8.12
C ARG A 801 -4.54 1.86 -9.39
N THR A 802 -3.49 1.15 -9.75
CA THR A 802 -3.55 0.08 -10.75
C THR A 802 -4.42 -1.07 -10.20
N PRO A 803 -5.37 -1.61 -10.99
CA PRO A 803 -6.22 -2.71 -10.56
C PRO A 803 -5.41 -3.99 -10.37
N SER A 804 -5.90 -4.90 -9.54
CA SER A 804 -5.27 -6.19 -9.24
C SER A 804 -6.16 -7.36 -9.65
N TYR A 805 -5.56 -8.46 -10.05
CA TYR A 805 -6.23 -9.76 -10.06
C TYR A 805 -6.30 -10.32 -8.65
N TYR A 806 -7.38 -11.05 -8.41
CA TYR A 806 -7.64 -11.70 -7.14
C TYR A 806 -6.91 -13.05 -7.02
N ASP A 807 -6.46 -13.58 -8.16
CA ASP A 807 -5.67 -14.81 -8.27
C ASP A 807 -4.38 -14.55 -9.04
N ASN A 808 -3.28 -15.12 -8.54
CA ASN A 808 -1.99 -15.13 -9.22
C ASN A 808 -1.46 -16.54 -9.49
N ILE A 809 -2.04 -17.58 -8.85
CA ILE A 809 -1.74 -18.98 -9.10
C ILE A 809 -2.72 -19.55 -10.12
N GLY A 810 -2.25 -20.43 -11.01
CA GLY A 810 -3.11 -21.13 -11.97
C GLY A 810 -2.92 -20.72 -13.43
N SER A 811 -3.52 -21.51 -14.31
CA SER A 811 -3.34 -21.41 -15.76
C SER A 811 -3.82 -20.04 -16.26
N PRO A 812 -3.16 -19.40 -17.25
CA PRO A 812 -3.66 -18.17 -17.88
C PRO A 812 -5.00 -18.35 -18.61
N ASN A 813 -5.64 -19.52 -18.53
CA ASN A 813 -6.79 -19.92 -19.33
C ASN A 813 -8.02 -20.29 -18.49
N ASN A 814 -8.17 -19.91 -17.20
CA ASN A 814 -9.31 -20.42 -16.42
C ASN A 814 -10.00 -19.49 -15.41
N ASP A 815 -9.53 -18.25 -15.13
CA ASP A 815 -10.10 -17.47 -14.00
C ASP A 815 -10.60 -16.07 -14.37
N ASN A 816 -11.61 -16.02 -15.24
CA ASN A 816 -12.37 -14.80 -15.54
C ASN A 816 -13.00 -14.20 -14.26
N ASN A 817 -13.37 -15.05 -13.30
CA ASN A 817 -13.90 -14.65 -12.00
C ASN A 817 -12.87 -13.97 -11.09
N ALA A 818 -11.57 -14.00 -11.44
CA ALA A 818 -10.49 -13.40 -10.68
C ALA A 818 -9.89 -12.17 -11.39
N SER A 819 -10.39 -11.81 -12.56
CA SER A 819 -9.95 -10.65 -13.34
C SER A 819 -10.78 -9.41 -12.96
N PRO A 820 -10.16 -8.24 -12.73
CA PRO A 820 -10.92 -7.02 -12.46
C PRO A 820 -11.73 -6.57 -13.69
N TRP A 821 -11.38 -7.05 -14.89
CA TRP A 821 -12.15 -6.83 -16.11
C TRP A 821 -13.10 -7.98 -16.44
N GLY A 822 -13.06 -9.08 -15.68
CA GLY A 822 -13.76 -10.31 -16.01
C GLY A 822 -15.23 -10.30 -15.67
N ARG A 823 -15.91 -11.46 -15.70
CA ARG A 823 -17.34 -11.63 -15.37
C ARG A 823 -17.54 -12.68 -14.29
N ILE A 824 -18.56 -12.50 -13.46
CA ILE A 824 -18.98 -13.50 -12.47
C ILE A 824 -19.68 -14.68 -13.19
N GLY A 825 -19.22 -15.90 -12.95
CA GLY A 825 -19.86 -17.15 -13.41
C GLY A 825 -19.71 -17.45 -14.91
N GLY A 826 -18.82 -16.75 -15.62
CA GLY A 826 -18.62 -16.89 -17.07
C GLY A 826 -17.56 -17.93 -17.46
N ALA A 827 -17.64 -18.45 -18.69
CA ALA A 827 -16.55 -19.19 -19.34
C ALA A 827 -15.35 -18.27 -19.64
N ASN A 828 -14.23 -18.85 -20.09
CA ASN A 828 -13.02 -18.12 -20.48
C ASN A 828 -13.33 -17.03 -21.50
N ASP A 829 -12.74 -15.86 -21.29
CA ASP A 829 -12.94 -14.66 -22.12
C ASP A 829 -12.23 -14.72 -23.48
N VAL A 830 -11.61 -15.84 -23.87
CA VAL A 830 -10.94 -15.96 -25.17
C VAL A 830 -12.00 -16.19 -26.26
N ASP A 831 -12.43 -15.10 -26.90
CA ASP A 831 -13.22 -15.15 -28.14
C ASP A 831 -12.45 -14.50 -29.29
N THR A 832 -12.43 -15.21 -30.42
CA THR A 832 -11.84 -14.72 -31.66
C THR A 832 -12.96 -14.47 -32.65
N PHE A 833 -13.27 -13.19 -32.89
CA PHE A 833 -14.14 -12.78 -33.98
C PHE A 833 -13.29 -12.71 -35.23
N THR A 834 -13.47 -13.69 -36.12
CA THR A 834 -12.91 -13.61 -37.46
C THR A 834 -13.97 -13.17 -38.48
N SER A 835 -15.27 -13.22 -38.14
CA SER A 835 -16.39 -12.80 -38.99
C SER A 835 -17.02 -11.45 -38.55
N ASN A 836 -17.89 -10.92 -39.42
CA ASN A 836 -18.52 -9.58 -39.37
C ASN A 836 -18.77 -9.02 -37.94
N PRO A 837 -18.15 -7.87 -37.56
CA PRO A 837 -18.35 -7.22 -36.25
C PRO A 837 -19.79 -6.77 -35.99
N ALA A 838 -20.67 -6.75 -37.00
CA ALA A 838 -22.11 -6.50 -36.84
C ALA A 838 -22.91 -7.73 -36.36
N THR A 839 -22.31 -8.93 -36.31
CA THR A 839 -22.95 -10.13 -35.75
C THR A 839 -22.71 -10.19 -34.24
N SER A 840 -23.78 -10.28 -33.44
CA SER A 840 -23.66 -10.36 -31.99
C SER A 840 -22.86 -11.60 -31.58
N SER A 841 -21.77 -11.42 -30.83
CA SER A 841 -21.06 -12.52 -30.20
C SER A 841 -21.99 -13.32 -29.29
N THR A 842 -21.91 -14.66 -29.35
CA THR A 842 -22.54 -15.53 -28.34
C THR A 842 -21.78 -15.51 -27.00
N ARG A 843 -20.50 -15.08 -26.98
CA ARG A 843 -19.70 -14.94 -25.75
C ARG A 843 -19.73 -13.51 -25.19
N PHE A 844 -19.96 -12.50 -26.03
CA PHE A 844 -19.92 -11.07 -25.70
C PHE A 844 -21.20 -10.31 -26.12
N PRO A 845 -22.38 -10.65 -25.57
CA PRO A 845 -23.62 -9.99 -25.96
C PRO A 845 -23.61 -8.50 -25.55
N GLY A 846 -23.89 -7.63 -26.52
CA GLY A 846 -24.07 -6.18 -26.30
C GLY A 846 -22.79 -5.33 -26.35
N ILE A 847 -21.60 -5.93 -26.45
CA ILE A 847 -20.34 -5.18 -26.62
C ILE A 847 -20.24 -4.71 -28.07
N LYS A 848 -19.94 -3.42 -28.27
CA LYS A 848 -19.70 -2.88 -29.62
C LYS A 848 -18.21 -2.81 -29.89
N ILE A 849 -17.81 -3.24 -31.08
CA ILE A 849 -16.42 -3.18 -31.53
C ILE A 849 -16.33 -2.06 -32.55
N TYR A 850 -15.40 -1.13 -32.32
CA TYR A 850 -15.04 -0.09 -33.25
C TYR A 850 -13.68 -0.47 -33.86
N PRO A 851 -13.65 -0.95 -35.12
CA PRO A 851 -12.41 -1.42 -35.74
C PRO A 851 -11.29 -0.38 -35.67
N GLY A 852 -10.13 -0.78 -35.16
CA GLY A 852 -8.97 0.08 -34.91
C GLY A 852 -9.11 1.15 -33.82
N LEU A 853 -10.30 1.33 -33.24
CA LEU A 853 -10.55 2.32 -32.19
C LEU A 853 -10.64 1.68 -30.80
N GLY A 854 -11.38 0.57 -30.65
CA GLY A 854 -11.50 -0.12 -29.37
C GLY A 854 -12.86 -0.79 -29.15
N TYR A 855 -13.20 -0.97 -27.87
CA TYR A 855 -14.37 -1.71 -27.40
C TYR A 855 -15.26 -0.82 -26.52
N ASP A 856 -16.57 -0.82 -26.78
CA ASP A 856 -17.57 -0.10 -25.99
C ASP A 856 -18.41 -1.10 -25.17
N PHE A 857 -18.24 -1.03 -23.85
CA PHE A 857 -19.00 -1.80 -22.87
C PHE A 857 -20.17 -1.02 -22.27
N THR A 858 -20.43 0.21 -22.72
CA THR A 858 -21.47 1.07 -22.15
C THR A 858 -22.84 0.41 -22.30
N GLY A 859 -23.54 0.24 -21.18
CA GLY A 859 -24.85 -0.41 -21.15
C GLY A 859 -24.82 -1.94 -21.24
N VAL A 860 -23.65 -2.58 -21.24
CA VAL A 860 -23.53 -4.04 -21.19
C VAL A 860 -23.93 -4.55 -19.80
N SER A 861 -25.00 -5.33 -19.73
CA SER A 861 -25.52 -5.90 -18.47
C SER A 861 -24.46 -6.78 -17.80
N GLY A 862 -24.19 -6.51 -16.52
CA GLY A 862 -23.24 -7.30 -15.71
C GLY A 862 -21.77 -7.19 -16.14
N ARG A 863 -21.39 -6.23 -17.02
CA ARG A 863 -19.99 -5.96 -17.39
C ARG A 863 -19.77 -4.58 -18.04
N ASN A 864 -20.42 -3.53 -17.54
CA ASN A 864 -20.25 -2.20 -18.10
C ASN A 864 -18.89 -1.60 -17.72
N LEU A 865 -17.84 -1.82 -18.52
CA LEU A 865 -16.49 -1.26 -18.31
C LEU A 865 -16.29 0.13 -18.93
N GLY A 866 -17.31 0.69 -19.59
CA GLY A 866 -17.18 1.90 -20.40
C GLY A 866 -16.38 1.67 -21.70
N LEU A 867 -15.72 2.72 -22.19
CA LEU A 867 -14.95 2.69 -23.43
C LEU A 867 -13.50 2.25 -23.17
N ILE A 868 -13.04 1.17 -23.83
CA ILE A 868 -11.66 0.69 -23.78
C ILE A 868 -10.98 0.91 -25.15
N PRO A 869 -10.08 1.91 -25.27
CA PRO A 869 -9.43 2.22 -26.54
C PRO A 869 -8.28 1.26 -26.86
N ILE A 870 -8.07 0.99 -28.15
CA ILE A 870 -6.77 0.50 -28.65
C ILE A 870 -5.70 1.54 -28.30
N ASN A 871 -4.60 1.07 -27.74
CA ASN A 871 -3.51 1.92 -27.25
C ASN A 871 -2.14 1.55 -27.82
N GLY A 872 -2.03 0.50 -28.63
CA GLY A 872 -0.75 -0.03 -29.10
C GLY A 872 0.12 -0.54 -27.95
N ASN A 873 1.31 -0.98 -28.30
CA ASN A 873 2.32 -1.46 -27.38
C ASN A 873 3.73 -1.22 -27.98
N TYR A 874 4.71 -1.16 -27.09
CA TYR A 874 6.11 -1.33 -27.46
C TYR A 874 6.43 -2.83 -27.46
N GLU A 875 6.64 -3.40 -28.65
CA GLU A 875 6.85 -4.84 -28.82
C GLU A 875 8.33 -5.21 -28.96
N TYR A 876 8.71 -6.32 -28.34
CA TYR A 876 10.08 -6.81 -28.27
C TYR A 876 10.42 -7.81 -29.38
N TYR A 877 11.43 -7.49 -30.18
CA TYR A 877 11.91 -8.25 -31.32
C TYR A 877 13.27 -8.90 -31.10
N PRO A 878 13.51 -10.12 -31.62
CA PRO A 878 12.56 -10.98 -32.31
C PRO A 878 11.48 -11.55 -31.38
N ASN A 879 10.23 -11.52 -31.85
CA ASN A 879 9.07 -12.12 -31.21
C ASN A 879 8.78 -13.51 -31.82
N TYR A 880 7.70 -14.17 -31.37
CA TYR A 880 7.32 -15.51 -31.85
C TYR A 880 7.04 -15.56 -33.37
N VAL A 881 6.60 -14.44 -33.97
CA VAL A 881 6.27 -14.35 -35.40
C VAL A 881 7.50 -14.13 -36.27
N THR A 882 8.53 -13.48 -35.72
CA THR A 882 9.73 -13.07 -36.46
C THR A 882 10.98 -13.88 -36.12
N ILE A 883 10.93 -14.75 -35.11
CA ILE A 883 12.06 -15.60 -34.69
C ILE A 883 12.57 -16.51 -35.82
N ASN A 884 11.70 -16.91 -36.74
CA ASN A 884 12.06 -17.69 -37.92
C ASN A 884 13.04 -16.96 -38.87
N ARG A 885 13.17 -15.63 -38.76
CA ARG A 885 14.11 -14.81 -39.53
C ARG A 885 15.52 -14.83 -38.95
N VAL A 886 15.72 -15.34 -37.73
CA VAL A 886 17.03 -15.43 -37.09
C VAL A 886 17.81 -16.64 -37.62
N THR A 887 18.97 -16.38 -38.21
CA THR A 887 19.76 -17.41 -38.92
C THR A 887 20.84 -18.07 -38.07
N THR A 888 21.17 -17.54 -36.89
CA THR A 888 22.27 -18.01 -36.03
C THR A 888 21.81 -18.29 -34.60
N SER A 889 22.41 -19.27 -33.92
CA SER A 889 22.27 -19.40 -32.46
C SER A 889 23.26 -18.53 -31.70
N GLY A 890 23.00 -18.32 -30.41
CA GLY A 890 23.79 -17.47 -29.52
C GLY A 890 23.06 -16.20 -29.09
N LEU A 891 23.82 -15.24 -28.58
CA LEU A 891 23.31 -13.93 -28.19
C LEU A 891 22.88 -13.15 -29.44
N VAL A 892 21.64 -12.70 -29.49
CA VAL A 892 21.13 -11.83 -30.56
C VAL A 892 20.98 -10.41 -30.04
N THR A 893 20.86 -9.41 -30.91
CA THR A 893 20.60 -8.02 -30.47
C THR A 893 19.10 -7.74 -30.57
N PRO A 894 18.37 -7.74 -29.45
CA PRO A 894 16.95 -7.46 -29.48
C PRO A 894 16.68 -5.97 -29.68
N LYS A 895 15.46 -5.64 -30.12
CA LYS A 895 14.99 -4.27 -30.29
C LYS A 895 13.57 -4.15 -29.78
N ILE A 896 13.16 -2.94 -29.41
CA ILE A 896 11.78 -2.66 -29.02
C ILE A 896 11.22 -1.51 -29.86
N VAL A 897 9.99 -1.67 -30.37
CA VAL A 897 9.38 -0.73 -31.32
C VAL A 897 7.92 -0.50 -30.95
N TYR A 898 7.49 0.76 -30.93
CA TYR A 898 6.07 1.08 -30.84
C TYR A 898 5.38 0.83 -32.17
N GLN A 899 4.30 0.05 -32.15
CA GLN A 899 3.49 -0.20 -33.34
C GLN A 899 2.05 -0.54 -32.97
N ASP A 900 1.26 -0.84 -34.01
CA ASP A 900 -0.07 -1.43 -33.89
C ASP A 900 -1.05 -0.61 -33.02
N GLY A 901 -0.83 0.72 -32.94
CA GLY A 901 -1.70 1.69 -32.25
C GLY A 901 -3.14 1.79 -32.77
N SER A 902 -3.43 1.09 -33.88
CA SER A 902 -4.77 0.93 -34.47
C SER A 902 -5.13 -0.55 -34.68
N SER A 903 -4.42 -1.48 -34.03
CA SER A 903 -4.60 -2.93 -34.19
C SER A 903 -4.66 -3.67 -32.85
N ASP A 904 -3.69 -3.49 -31.95
CA ASP A 904 -3.63 -4.23 -30.69
C ASP A 904 -3.36 -3.32 -29.48
N GLY A 905 -3.55 -3.86 -28.28
CA GLY A 905 -3.28 -3.13 -27.07
C GLY A 905 -3.46 -3.97 -25.83
N ALA A 906 -3.07 -3.38 -24.71
CA ALA A 906 -3.21 -3.99 -23.41
C ALA A 906 -3.36 -2.97 -22.29
N LEU A 907 -4.03 -3.40 -21.22
CA LEU A 907 -4.05 -2.73 -19.92
C LEU A 907 -3.34 -3.57 -18.86
N GLY A 908 -2.34 -2.99 -18.21
CA GLY A 908 -1.58 -3.64 -17.14
C GLY A 908 -2.37 -3.72 -15.82
N SER A 909 -2.13 -4.79 -15.06
CA SER A 909 -2.57 -4.92 -13.66
C SER A 909 -1.37 -4.95 -12.71
N SER A 910 -1.62 -4.77 -11.41
CA SER A 910 -0.57 -4.90 -10.39
C SER A 910 -0.14 -6.35 -10.12
N THR A 911 -0.86 -7.35 -10.64
CA THR A 911 -0.62 -8.75 -10.31
C THR A 911 0.39 -9.41 -11.24
N PHE A 912 1.34 -10.12 -10.65
CA PHE A 912 2.30 -10.96 -11.36
C PHE A 912 1.99 -12.44 -11.09
N SER A 913 1.71 -13.20 -12.15
CA SER A 913 1.32 -14.62 -12.03
C SER A 913 2.50 -15.57 -11.81
N VAL A 914 2.23 -16.67 -11.12
CA VAL A 914 3.22 -17.67 -10.70
C VAL A 914 2.79 -19.08 -11.09
N GLY A 915 3.76 -19.93 -11.43
CA GLY A 915 3.57 -21.33 -11.83
C GLY A 915 4.66 -22.26 -11.29
N ALA A 916 4.45 -23.59 -11.39
CA ALA A 916 5.44 -24.61 -11.00
C ALA A 916 6.66 -24.61 -11.93
N SER A 917 7.86 -25.03 -11.50
CA SER A 917 9.00 -25.07 -12.44
C SER A 917 8.73 -26.03 -13.61
N GLY A 918 9.11 -25.59 -14.82
CA GLY A 918 8.81 -26.33 -16.05
C GLY A 918 7.41 -26.11 -16.62
N SER A 919 6.51 -25.43 -15.88
CA SER A 919 5.29 -24.89 -16.48
C SER A 919 5.67 -23.76 -17.45
N GLY A 920 5.08 -23.76 -18.66
CA GLY A 920 5.60 -23.05 -19.83
C GLY A 920 5.81 -21.52 -19.69
N PRO A 921 6.26 -20.83 -20.75
CA PRO A 921 6.62 -19.39 -20.75
C PRO A 921 5.49 -18.39 -20.39
N TRP A 922 4.32 -18.88 -20.01
CA TRP A 922 3.06 -18.16 -19.91
C TRP A 922 2.85 -17.38 -18.61
N TYR A 923 3.68 -17.59 -17.58
CA TYR A 923 3.60 -16.85 -16.32
C TYR A 923 4.37 -15.53 -16.38
N GLY A 924 3.81 -14.48 -15.79
CA GLY A 924 4.32 -13.11 -15.85
C GLY A 924 3.27 -12.07 -15.41
N PRO A 925 3.46 -10.78 -15.74
CA PRO A 925 2.45 -9.75 -15.52
C PRO A 925 1.09 -10.13 -16.08
N ARG A 926 0.03 -9.97 -15.29
CA ARG A 926 -1.35 -10.13 -15.75
C ARG A 926 -1.90 -8.79 -16.24
N GLY A 927 -2.88 -8.85 -17.13
CA GLY A 927 -3.53 -7.69 -17.72
C GLY A 927 -4.63 -8.09 -18.70
N LEU A 928 -5.33 -7.08 -19.21
CA LEU A 928 -6.32 -7.24 -20.27
C LEU A 928 -5.62 -7.08 -21.62
N GLY A 929 -5.54 -8.14 -22.42
CA GLY A 929 -5.09 -8.07 -23.81
C GLY A 929 -6.26 -7.95 -24.78
N TYR A 930 -6.10 -7.19 -25.86
CA TYR A 930 -7.14 -7.04 -26.89
C TYR A 930 -6.57 -6.68 -28.25
N ILE A 931 -7.27 -7.12 -29.30
CA ILE A 931 -6.93 -6.87 -30.71
C ILE A 931 -8.19 -6.40 -31.41
N SER A 932 -8.16 -5.27 -32.10
CA SER A 932 -9.20 -4.78 -33.00
C SER A 932 -8.59 -4.40 -34.34
N ASP A 933 -8.13 -5.40 -35.09
CA ASP A 933 -7.38 -5.21 -36.33
C ASP A 933 -8.26 -5.49 -37.57
N PRO A 934 -8.77 -4.45 -38.26
CA PRO A 934 -9.56 -4.65 -39.48
C PRO A 934 -8.73 -5.14 -40.68
N GLY A 935 -7.41 -4.92 -40.69
CA GLY A 935 -6.53 -5.27 -41.82
C GLY A 935 -6.07 -6.73 -41.82
N ASN A 936 -6.12 -7.41 -40.67
CA ASN A 936 -5.68 -8.79 -40.53
C ASN A 936 -6.77 -9.80 -40.93
N VAL A 937 -6.92 -10.00 -42.24
CA VAL A 937 -7.77 -11.03 -42.83
C VAL A 937 -6.98 -12.34 -42.99
N LYS A 938 -7.21 -13.33 -42.12
CA LYS A 938 -6.72 -14.71 -42.37
C LYS A 938 -7.28 -15.17 -43.71
N GLU A 939 -6.43 -15.79 -44.55
CA GLU A 939 -6.57 -16.08 -46.00
C GLU A 939 -7.88 -16.73 -46.54
N THR A 940 -8.93 -16.92 -45.73
CA THR A 940 -10.24 -17.36 -46.21
C THR A 940 -11.16 -16.16 -46.49
N ALA A 941 -11.84 -16.20 -47.64
CA ALA A 941 -12.60 -15.10 -48.26
C ALA A 941 -13.81 -14.53 -47.47
N ASN A 942 -14.01 -14.90 -46.19
CA ASN A 942 -15.18 -14.55 -45.38
C ASN A 942 -14.86 -13.85 -44.04
N ASN A 943 -13.60 -13.42 -43.81
CA ASN A 943 -13.21 -12.76 -42.56
C ASN A 943 -13.21 -11.22 -42.67
N PHE A 944 -13.64 -10.52 -41.61
CA PHE A 944 -13.79 -9.05 -41.55
C PHE A 944 -12.74 -8.36 -40.65
N GLY A 945 -11.58 -9.00 -40.46
CA GLY A 945 -10.52 -8.59 -39.53
C GLY A 945 -10.34 -9.56 -38.36
N TRP A 946 -9.37 -9.28 -37.49
CA TRP A 946 -9.08 -10.05 -36.29
C TRP A 946 -9.47 -9.25 -35.04
N TYR A 947 -10.52 -9.70 -34.35
CA TYR A 947 -10.95 -9.07 -33.09
C TYR A 947 -10.90 -10.06 -31.94
N THR A 948 -10.17 -9.71 -30.88
CA THR A 948 -10.03 -10.56 -29.69
C THR A 948 -10.01 -9.74 -28.41
N MET A 949 -10.52 -10.33 -27.35
CA MET A 949 -10.27 -9.85 -26.00
C MET A 949 -9.85 -11.01 -25.14
N ASN A 950 -8.98 -10.74 -24.18
CA ASN A 950 -8.48 -11.74 -23.26
C ASN A 950 -8.23 -11.10 -21.89
N SER A 951 -9.12 -11.39 -20.94
CA SER A 951 -9.04 -10.91 -19.57
C SER A 951 -8.21 -11.81 -18.66
N VAL A 952 -7.57 -12.86 -19.19
CA VAL A 952 -6.87 -13.89 -18.43
C VAL A 952 -5.38 -14.01 -18.75
N SER A 953 -4.90 -13.45 -19.88
CA SER A 953 -3.47 -13.36 -20.18
C SER A 953 -3.07 -12.07 -20.91
N HIS A 954 -2.08 -11.38 -20.34
CA HIS A 954 -1.20 -10.46 -21.06
C HIS A 954 0.09 -11.21 -21.36
N ASP A 955 0.82 -10.92 -22.45
CA ASP A 955 1.93 -11.73 -22.98
C ASP A 955 3.20 -11.79 -22.10
N GLY A 956 3.05 -11.57 -20.78
CA GLY A 956 3.79 -12.27 -19.73
C GLY A 956 5.24 -11.83 -19.57
N ASN A 957 5.63 -10.71 -20.17
CA ASN A 957 6.92 -10.11 -19.94
C ASN A 957 6.76 -8.71 -19.34
N THR A 958 7.82 -8.23 -18.70
CA THR A 958 7.83 -6.96 -17.97
C THR A 958 8.42 -5.82 -18.80
N HIS A 959 9.09 -6.13 -19.91
CA HIS A 959 9.90 -5.19 -20.69
C HIS A 959 9.13 -4.54 -21.84
N GLU A 960 8.08 -5.20 -22.34
CA GLU A 960 7.05 -4.55 -23.15
C GLU A 960 6.21 -3.63 -22.28
N THR A 961 5.37 -2.82 -22.93
CA THR A 961 4.58 -1.80 -22.26
C THR A 961 3.10 -2.03 -22.47
N ALA A 962 2.31 -1.56 -21.49
CA ALA A 962 0.87 -1.52 -21.56
C ALA A 962 0.36 -0.16 -21.09
N GLY A 963 -0.88 0.16 -21.46
CA GLY A 963 -1.61 1.26 -20.87
C GLY A 963 -2.04 0.92 -19.45
N ILE A 964 -2.42 1.92 -18.67
CA ILE A 964 -2.96 1.73 -17.33
C ILE A 964 -4.32 2.41 -17.25
N ARG A 965 -5.33 1.68 -16.73
CA ARG A 965 -6.62 2.27 -16.36
C ARG A 965 -6.81 2.11 -14.87
N CYS A 966 -6.75 3.23 -14.17
CA CYS A 966 -6.79 3.24 -12.72
C CYS A 966 -8.20 2.97 -12.19
N ILE A 967 -8.27 2.33 -11.03
CA ILE A 967 -9.47 2.21 -10.19
C ILE A 967 -9.32 3.11 -8.97
N LYS A 968 -10.44 3.53 -8.38
CA LYS A 968 -10.44 4.20 -7.09
C LYS A 968 -9.84 3.25 -6.06
N ASP A 969 -8.87 3.72 -5.28
CA ASP A 969 -8.14 2.85 -4.36
C ASP A 969 -9.09 2.35 -3.25
N PRO A 970 -9.29 1.02 -3.10
CA PRO A 970 -10.05 0.46 -1.98
C PRO A 970 -9.55 0.89 -0.61
N ASN A 971 -8.27 1.30 -0.52
CA ASN A 971 -7.64 1.75 0.70
C ASN A 971 -7.55 3.28 0.81
N ASN A 972 -8.30 4.04 0.01
CA ASN A 972 -8.22 5.49 -0.01
C ASN A 972 -8.47 6.14 1.36
N ALA A 973 -9.37 5.58 2.17
CA ALA A 973 -9.67 6.09 3.52
C ALA A 973 -8.46 6.02 4.48
N TYR A 974 -7.45 5.21 4.16
CA TYR A 974 -6.22 5.06 4.95
C TYR A 974 -5.07 5.92 4.39
N MET A 975 -5.29 6.65 3.28
CA MET A 975 -4.27 7.53 2.71
C MET A 975 -4.24 8.87 3.46
N PRO A 976 -3.05 9.37 3.85
CA PRO A 976 -2.90 10.67 4.50
C PRO A 976 -3.45 11.83 3.67
N ALA A 977 -4.26 12.70 4.28
CA ALA A 977 -4.83 13.88 3.62
C ALA A 977 -3.75 14.85 3.07
N VAL A 978 -2.53 14.80 3.61
CA VAL A 978 -1.40 15.61 3.12
C VAL A 978 -0.94 15.23 1.70
N PHE A 979 -1.38 14.08 1.17
CA PHE A 979 -1.12 13.66 -0.21
C PHE A 979 -2.07 14.27 -1.23
N GLU A 980 -3.13 14.95 -0.79
CA GLU A 980 -3.99 15.71 -1.70
C GLU A 980 -3.19 16.78 -2.45
N THR A 981 -3.52 16.96 -3.73
CA THR A 981 -2.85 17.93 -4.59
C THR A 981 -3.09 19.35 -4.08
N GLN A 982 -2.01 20.09 -3.86
CA GLN A 982 -2.07 21.51 -3.54
C GLN A 982 -1.99 22.31 -4.84
N PHE A 983 -3.00 23.14 -5.09
CA PHE A 983 -3.07 23.94 -6.30
C PHE A 983 -2.58 25.37 -6.07
N ILE A 984 -2.19 26.02 -7.17
CA ILE A 984 -1.82 27.43 -7.21
C ILE A 984 -3.07 28.20 -7.62
N SER A 985 -3.61 29.01 -6.71
CA SER A 985 -4.79 29.85 -6.98
C SER A 985 -4.53 30.77 -8.16
N THR A 986 -5.49 30.86 -9.09
CA THR A 986 -5.48 31.90 -10.11
C THR A 986 -5.66 33.26 -9.43
N PRO A 987 -4.82 34.28 -9.73
CA PRO A 987 -5.07 35.65 -9.31
C PRO A 987 -6.46 36.13 -9.75
N ASN A 988 -6.99 37.21 -9.16
CA ASN A 988 -8.25 37.79 -9.62
C ASN A 988 -8.09 38.33 -11.07
N GLU A 989 -8.44 37.49 -12.04
CA GLU A 989 -8.52 37.82 -13.46
C GLU A 989 -9.79 38.66 -13.72
N GLU A 990 -9.68 39.70 -14.54
CA GLU A 990 -10.82 40.53 -14.97
C GLU A 990 -11.83 39.73 -15.81
N TYR A 991 -11.37 38.70 -16.54
CA TYR A 991 -12.21 37.88 -17.41
C TYR A 991 -11.92 36.39 -17.26
N SER A 992 -12.97 35.57 -17.38
CA SER A 992 -12.83 34.10 -17.32
C SER A 992 -12.11 33.53 -18.55
N LEU A 993 -11.44 32.38 -18.38
CA LEU A 993 -10.78 31.66 -19.48
C LEU A 993 -11.75 31.36 -20.65
N ALA A 994 -13.01 31.03 -20.35
CA ALA A 994 -14.04 30.78 -21.36
C ALA A 994 -14.32 32.04 -22.21
N THR A 995 -14.36 33.21 -21.56
CA THR A 995 -14.53 34.51 -22.23
C THR A 995 -13.34 34.81 -23.13
N LEU A 996 -12.12 34.66 -22.63
CA LEU A 996 -10.90 34.88 -23.42
C LEU A 996 -10.82 33.93 -24.62
N LYS A 997 -11.14 32.64 -24.44
CA LYS A 997 -11.22 31.66 -25.53
C LYS A 997 -12.27 32.04 -26.57
N SER A 998 -13.38 32.64 -26.16
CA SER A 998 -14.39 33.16 -27.09
C SER A 998 -13.87 34.34 -27.90
N TRP A 999 -13.20 35.30 -27.27
CA TRP A 999 -12.64 36.47 -27.95
C TRP A 999 -11.50 36.14 -28.90
N ALA A 1000 -10.69 35.12 -28.59
CA ALA A 1000 -9.64 34.63 -29.49
C ALA A 1000 -10.19 34.13 -30.85
N LYS A 1001 -11.47 33.76 -30.92
CA LYS A 1001 -12.15 33.29 -32.15
C LYS A 1001 -12.64 34.42 -33.06
N ASP A 1002 -12.56 35.68 -32.65
CA ASP A 1002 -12.91 36.81 -33.53
C ASP A 1002 -12.08 36.77 -34.84
N PRO A 1003 -12.53 37.36 -35.96
CA PRO A 1003 -11.83 37.24 -37.24
C PRO A 1003 -10.38 37.80 -37.23
N ASN A 1004 -9.48 37.15 -37.97
CA ASN A 1004 -8.14 37.68 -38.29
C ASN A 1004 -8.08 38.41 -39.64
N SER A 1005 -9.08 38.17 -40.48
CA SER A 1005 -9.20 38.76 -41.82
C SER A 1005 -10.58 39.36 -41.98
N TYR A 1006 -10.64 40.54 -42.55
CA TYR A 1006 -11.87 41.27 -42.83
C TYR A 1006 -11.96 41.55 -44.33
N VAL A 1007 -13.13 41.32 -44.90
CA VAL A 1007 -13.43 41.56 -46.32
C VAL A 1007 -14.39 42.73 -46.41
N GLU A 1008 -14.11 43.69 -47.28
CA GLU A 1008 -14.94 44.88 -47.47
C GLU A 1008 -14.92 45.29 -48.95
N TYR A 1009 -16.10 45.51 -49.55
CA TYR A 1009 -16.21 45.86 -50.97
C TYR A 1009 -16.20 47.38 -51.16
N THR A 1010 -15.16 47.90 -51.79
CA THR A 1010 -14.99 49.36 -52.02
C THR A 1010 -15.70 49.87 -53.27
N ASN A 1011 -16.24 48.98 -54.12
CA ASN A 1011 -16.94 49.32 -55.36
C ASN A 1011 -18.46 49.37 -55.14
N ASN A 1012 -19.00 50.59 -55.26
CA ASN A 1012 -20.42 50.87 -55.07
C ASN A 1012 -21.34 50.12 -56.06
N SER A 1013 -20.82 49.73 -57.23
CA SER A 1013 -21.59 49.07 -58.31
C SER A 1013 -21.80 47.57 -58.12
N MET A 1014 -21.12 46.92 -57.16
CA MET A 1014 -21.24 45.47 -56.93
C MET A 1014 -22.58 45.13 -56.24
N VAL A 1015 -22.98 43.87 -56.13
CA VAL A 1015 -24.10 43.48 -55.25
C VAL A 1015 -23.52 42.57 -54.18
N ALA A 1016 -23.27 43.12 -52.99
CA ALA A 1016 -22.79 42.34 -51.85
C ALA A 1016 -23.94 41.59 -51.18
N ALA A 1017 -23.64 40.51 -50.46
CA ALA A 1017 -24.64 39.72 -49.75
C ALA A 1017 -25.32 40.50 -48.61
N SER A 1018 -24.62 41.45 -47.99
CA SER A 1018 -25.15 42.39 -47.00
C SER A 1018 -24.84 43.85 -47.36
N PRO A 1019 -25.75 44.81 -47.12
CA PRO A 1019 -25.47 46.25 -47.26
C PRO A 1019 -24.33 46.74 -46.36
N ALA A 1020 -24.03 46.02 -45.27
CA ALA A 1020 -22.94 46.37 -44.34
C ALA A 1020 -21.54 46.06 -44.93
N ASP A 1021 -21.42 45.14 -45.89
CA ASP A 1021 -20.13 44.75 -46.51
C ASP A 1021 -19.65 45.78 -47.57
N LYS A 1022 -20.22 46.98 -47.56
CA LYS A 1022 -20.05 48.04 -48.56
C LYS A 1022 -19.96 49.45 -47.96
N ASP A 1023 -20.03 49.59 -46.65
CA ASP A 1023 -19.96 50.92 -46.04
C ASP A 1023 -18.52 51.47 -46.03
N ARG A 1024 -17.53 50.63 -46.44
CA ARG A 1024 -16.09 50.92 -46.48
C ARG A 1024 -15.48 51.14 -45.10
N VAL A 1025 -16.19 50.71 -44.05
CA VAL A 1025 -15.80 50.87 -42.65
C VAL A 1025 -15.64 49.50 -42.02
N ILE A 1026 -14.40 49.14 -41.72
CA ILE A 1026 -14.12 47.90 -40.99
C ILE A 1026 -13.90 48.23 -39.51
N ASP A 1027 -14.82 47.78 -38.66
CA ASP A 1027 -14.70 47.85 -37.21
C ASP A 1027 -14.08 46.55 -36.66
N ILE A 1028 -12.78 46.58 -36.36
CA ILE A 1028 -12.04 45.44 -35.81
C ILE A 1028 -12.08 45.50 -34.29
N SER A 1029 -12.66 44.49 -33.64
CA SER A 1029 -12.68 44.40 -32.17
C SER A 1029 -11.27 44.16 -31.59
N LEU A 1030 -10.84 44.99 -30.64
CA LEU A 1030 -9.54 44.85 -29.97
C LEU A 1030 -9.53 43.78 -28.88
N ARG A 1031 -10.71 43.28 -28.46
CA ARG A 1031 -10.82 42.20 -27.46
C ARG A 1031 -10.07 40.93 -27.89
N LYS A 1032 -9.94 40.69 -29.19
CA LYS A 1032 -9.08 39.62 -29.72
C LYS A 1032 -7.62 39.83 -29.38
N ALA A 1033 -7.10 41.04 -29.56
CA ALA A 1033 -5.71 41.36 -29.25
C ALA A 1033 -5.44 41.16 -27.76
N TYR A 1034 -6.37 41.60 -26.90
CA TYR A 1034 -6.31 41.33 -25.46
C TYR A 1034 -6.30 39.84 -25.15
N ALA A 1035 -7.26 39.09 -25.69
CA ALA A 1035 -7.36 37.65 -25.47
C ALA A 1035 -6.12 36.91 -25.96
N MET A 1036 -5.68 37.12 -27.21
CA MET A 1036 -4.48 36.48 -27.76
C MET A 1036 -3.25 36.80 -26.92
N TYR A 1037 -3.11 38.03 -26.42
CA TYR A 1037 -1.99 38.37 -25.57
C TYR A 1037 -2.02 37.62 -24.23
N LYS A 1038 -3.15 37.69 -23.52
CA LYS A 1038 -3.36 37.00 -22.24
C LYS A 1038 -3.20 35.48 -22.35
N LEU A 1039 -3.70 34.91 -23.44
CA LEU A 1039 -3.73 33.47 -23.67
C LEU A 1039 -2.39 32.91 -24.15
N HIS A 1040 -1.68 33.62 -25.03
CA HIS A 1040 -0.56 33.05 -25.78
C HIS A 1040 0.75 33.84 -25.71
N LEU A 1041 0.71 35.15 -25.48
CA LEU A 1041 1.91 36.00 -25.58
C LEU A 1041 2.49 36.38 -24.20
N SER A 1042 1.66 36.40 -23.16
CA SER A 1042 2.08 36.73 -21.80
C SER A 1042 2.63 35.52 -21.06
N THR A 1043 3.82 35.66 -20.48
CA THR A 1043 4.44 34.66 -19.59
C THR A 1043 4.00 34.81 -18.13
N THR A 1044 3.46 35.97 -17.76
CA THR A 1044 3.00 36.31 -16.40
C THR A 1044 1.48 36.44 -16.31
N GLU A 1045 0.77 36.22 -17.41
CA GLU A 1045 -0.65 36.54 -17.59
C GLU A 1045 -0.94 38.06 -17.46
N GLU A 1046 0.06 38.93 -17.38
CA GLU A 1046 -0.17 40.37 -17.41
C GLU A 1046 -0.32 40.88 -18.85
N TYR A 1047 -1.24 41.82 -19.06
CA TYR A 1047 -1.36 42.57 -20.32
C TYR A 1047 -0.36 43.74 -20.31
N PRO A 1048 0.21 44.15 -21.46
CA PRO A 1048 1.23 45.18 -21.50
C PRO A 1048 0.70 46.49 -20.92
N GLN A 1049 1.55 47.16 -20.14
CA GLN A 1049 1.22 48.48 -19.62
C GLN A 1049 1.45 49.54 -20.70
N GLY A 1050 0.45 50.40 -20.88
CA GLY A 1050 0.47 51.51 -21.81
C GLY A 1050 -0.86 52.26 -21.75
N ASN A 1051 -0.82 53.58 -21.86
CA ASN A 1051 -2.01 54.43 -21.85
C ASN A 1051 -2.34 55.01 -23.24
N ILE A 1052 -1.50 54.77 -24.25
CA ILE A 1052 -1.73 55.21 -25.62
C ILE A 1052 -2.00 54.01 -26.52
N LYS A 1053 -3.19 54.01 -27.14
CA LYS A 1053 -3.64 53.06 -28.15
C LYS A 1053 -3.45 53.68 -29.54
N SER A 1054 -2.85 52.97 -30.48
CA SER A 1054 -2.69 53.48 -31.85
C SER A 1054 -2.72 52.37 -32.91
N GLY A 1055 -3.00 52.75 -34.15
CA GLY A 1055 -3.05 51.86 -35.31
C GLY A 1055 -1.92 52.15 -36.32
N SER A 1056 -1.46 51.14 -37.03
CA SER A 1056 -0.53 51.31 -38.17
C SER A 1056 -0.85 50.37 -39.33
N VAL A 1057 -0.43 50.75 -40.54
CA VAL A 1057 -0.42 49.87 -41.70
C VAL A 1057 0.97 49.26 -41.77
N VAL A 1058 1.06 47.94 -41.55
CA VAL A 1058 2.32 47.20 -41.59
C VAL A 1058 2.80 47.04 -43.03
N TRP A 1059 1.89 46.68 -43.94
CA TRP A 1059 2.12 46.67 -45.38
C TRP A 1059 0.79 46.75 -46.13
N THR A 1060 0.84 47.16 -47.40
CA THR A 1060 -0.30 47.07 -48.32
C THR A 1060 0.15 46.85 -49.75
N THR A 1061 -0.65 46.15 -50.56
CA THR A 1061 -0.45 46.06 -52.02
C THR A 1061 -0.88 47.32 -52.75
N ASN A 1062 -1.65 48.20 -52.11
CA ASN A 1062 -2.15 49.44 -52.69
C ASN A 1062 -2.15 50.55 -51.63
N THR A 1063 -1.21 51.48 -51.73
CA THR A 1063 -1.05 52.59 -50.79
C THR A 1063 -2.23 53.57 -50.78
N GLY A 1064 -3.09 53.53 -51.81
CA GLY A 1064 -4.35 54.28 -51.87
C GLY A 1064 -5.53 53.59 -51.20
N LEU A 1065 -5.40 52.34 -50.73
CA LEU A 1065 -6.54 51.55 -50.22
C LEU A 1065 -7.12 52.10 -48.90
N ILE A 1066 -6.27 52.36 -47.91
CA ILE A 1066 -6.70 52.81 -46.58
C ILE A 1066 -6.73 54.35 -46.57
N GLN A 1067 -7.91 54.91 -46.30
CA GLN A 1067 -8.10 56.35 -46.18
C GLN A 1067 -7.55 56.87 -44.84
N ASN A 1068 -7.96 56.25 -43.73
CA ASN A 1068 -7.48 56.53 -42.39
C ASN A 1068 -7.77 55.35 -41.46
N MET A 1069 -7.20 55.40 -40.26
CA MET A 1069 -7.50 54.48 -39.17
C MET A 1069 -7.61 55.25 -37.86
N GLU A 1070 -8.48 54.80 -36.98
CA GLU A 1070 -8.64 55.38 -35.65
C GLU A 1070 -8.96 54.29 -34.62
N ILE A 1071 -8.59 54.56 -33.36
CA ILE A 1071 -9.02 53.75 -32.23
C ILE A 1071 -10.30 54.36 -31.68
N ILE A 1072 -11.37 53.55 -31.65
CA ILE A 1072 -12.60 53.90 -30.95
C ILE A 1072 -12.48 53.32 -29.55
N ASP A 1073 -12.19 54.21 -28.61
CA ASP A 1073 -11.92 53.87 -27.22
C ASP A 1073 -13.20 53.48 -26.48
N GLY A 1074 -13.09 52.49 -25.61
CA GLY A 1074 -14.17 51.90 -24.84
C GLY A 1074 -13.62 50.99 -23.74
N THR A 1075 -14.45 50.05 -23.28
CA THR A 1075 -14.00 48.95 -22.43
C THR A 1075 -13.29 47.89 -23.25
N LYS A 1076 -12.59 46.93 -22.63
CA LYS A 1076 -11.87 45.88 -23.38
C LYS A 1076 -12.78 45.06 -24.29
N GLU A 1077 -14.07 44.98 -23.99
CA GLU A 1077 -15.10 44.29 -24.79
C GLU A 1077 -15.57 45.09 -26.01
N THR A 1078 -15.45 46.43 -25.95
CA THR A 1078 -16.07 47.37 -26.90
C THR A 1078 -15.08 48.20 -27.70
N ASP A 1079 -13.81 48.23 -27.27
CA ASP A 1079 -12.68 48.84 -27.97
C ASP A 1079 -12.56 48.32 -29.41
N LYS A 1080 -12.37 49.25 -30.37
CA LYS A 1080 -12.22 48.91 -31.80
C LYS A 1080 -11.08 49.67 -32.48
N LEU A 1081 -10.46 49.02 -33.46
CA LEU A 1081 -9.70 49.68 -34.52
C LEU A 1081 -10.62 49.83 -35.73
N ARG A 1082 -11.00 51.07 -36.04
CA ARG A 1082 -11.77 51.40 -37.25
C ARG A 1082 -10.81 51.66 -38.40
N VAL A 1083 -11.03 50.98 -39.52
CA VAL A 1083 -10.29 51.17 -40.77
C VAL A 1083 -11.25 51.65 -41.84
N ASN A 1084 -11.04 52.87 -42.35
CA ASN A 1084 -11.85 53.43 -43.43
C ASN A 1084 -11.12 53.23 -44.76
N LEU A 1085 -11.82 52.68 -45.76
CA LEU A 1085 -11.27 52.39 -47.08
C LEU A 1085 -11.70 53.45 -48.12
N ASN A 1086 -10.81 53.76 -49.05
CA ASN A 1086 -11.14 54.62 -50.18
C ASN A 1086 -12.00 53.88 -51.21
N GLU A 1087 -12.94 54.59 -51.82
CA GLU A 1087 -13.84 54.05 -52.84
C GLU A 1087 -13.07 53.57 -54.09
N ASN A 1088 -13.52 52.47 -54.69
CA ASN A 1088 -12.96 51.87 -55.91
C ASN A 1088 -11.44 51.56 -55.82
N GLN A 1089 -10.92 51.34 -54.62
CA GLN A 1089 -9.56 50.87 -54.38
C GLN A 1089 -9.58 49.40 -53.97
N TYR A 1090 -8.73 48.60 -54.60
CA TYR A 1090 -8.65 47.16 -54.35
C TYR A 1090 -7.25 46.79 -53.85
N GLY A 1091 -7.16 45.71 -53.09
CA GLY A 1091 -5.89 45.20 -52.61
C GLY A 1091 -5.97 44.53 -51.25
N ASN A 1092 -4.80 44.29 -50.69
CA ASN A 1092 -4.60 43.71 -49.38
C ASN A 1092 -3.82 44.68 -48.50
N ALA A 1093 -4.12 44.70 -47.22
CA ALA A 1093 -3.33 45.40 -46.23
C ALA A 1093 -3.24 44.57 -44.94
N VAL A 1094 -2.15 44.73 -44.20
CA VAL A 1094 -2.08 44.30 -42.80
C VAL A 1094 -2.05 45.53 -41.93
N VAL A 1095 -3.02 45.62 -41.02
CA VAL A 1095 -3.14 46.69 -40.03
C VAL A 1095 -2.80 46.15 -38.66
N ALA A 1096 -2.16 46.95 -37.81
CA ALA A 1096 -1.70 46.55 -36.49
C ALA A 1096 -2.21 47.50 -35.40
N PHE A 1097 -2.53 46.93 -34.24
CA PHE A 1097 -2.82 47.65 -33.01
C PHE A 1097 -1.57 47.70 -32.13
N HIS A 1098 -1.26 48.90 -31.64
CA HIS A 1098 -0.14 49.18 -30.75
C HIS A 1098 -0.64 49.68 -29.40
N LEU A 1099 0.06 49.27 -28.34
CA LEU A 1099 -0.18 49.76 -26.99
C LEU A 1099 1.16 50.14 -26.35
N GLY A 1100 1.28 51.38 -25.92
CA GLY A 1100 2.49 51.87 -25.28
C GLY A 1100 2.27 53.22 -24.62
N ASN A 1101 3.35 53.99 -24.49
CA ASN A 1101 3.35 55.29 -23.80
C ASN A 1101 3.69 56.45 -24.74
N SER A 1102 4.08 56.20 -26.00
CA SER A 1102 4.60 57.25 -26.89
C SER A 1102 3.58 57.74 -27.93
N GLY A 1103 2.87 56.83 -28.60
CA GLY A 1103 2.09 57.11 -29.80
C GLY A 1103 2.89 57.70 -30.96
N GLN A 1104 4.23 57.69 -30.89
CA GLN A 1104 5.08 58.45 -31.81
C GLN A 1104 5.51 57.61 -33.01
N TRP A 1105 5.52 58.25 -34.18
CA TRP A 1105 6.18 57.77 -35.38
C TRP A 1105 7.59 58.35 -35.46
N ALA A 1106 8.60 57.49 -35.59
CA ALA A 1106 9.98 57.91 -35.83
C ALA A 1106 10.62 56.98 -36.87
N ASN A 1107 11.42 57.54 -37.77
CA ASN A 1107 12.12 56.80 -38.83
C ASN A 1107 11.21 55.88 -39.66
N GLY A 1108 9.98 56.32 -39.95
CA GLY A 1108 9.03 55.55 -40.76
C GLY A 1108 8.38 54.36 -40.06
N LYS A 1109 8.46 54.26 -38.72
CA LYS A 1109 7.83 53.19 -37.94
C LYS A 1109 7.19 53.72 -36.65
N MET A 1110 6.05 53.13 -36.27
CA MET A 1110 5.44 53.32 -34.95
C MET A 1110 6.36 52.74 -33.86
N GLN A 1111 6.66 53.52 -32.82
CA GLN A 1111 7.63 53.14 -31.78
C GLN A 1111 7.04 52.24 -30.69
N ASP A 1112 5.74 52.32 -30.46
CA ASP A 1112 5.07 51.44 -29.50
C ASP A 1112 4.99 49.99 -30.01
N PRO A 1113 5.05 48.98 -29.12
CA PRO A 1113 5.00 47.58 -29.52
C PRO A 1113 3.64 47.21 -30.14
N ILE A 1114 3.69 46.37 -31.17
CA ILE A 1114 2.48 45.76 -31.76
C ILE A 1114 1.95 44.73 -30.77
N ILE A 1115 0.67 44.81 -30.44
CA ILE A 1115 -0.03 43.81 -29.64
C ILE A 1115 -0.61 42.72 -30.53
N TRP A 1116 -1.24 43.13 -31.65
CA TRP A 1116 -1.85 42.21 -32.61
C TRP A 1116 -2.01 42.89 -33.98
N SER A 1117 -2.19 42.08 -35.03
CA SER A 1117 -2.42 42.57 -36.40
C SER A 1117 -3.48 41.76 -37.12
N TRP A 1118 -4.15 42.38 -38.08
CA TRP A 1118 -5.23 41.81 -38.89
C TRP A 1118 -5.00 42.06 -40.37
N HIS A 1119 -5.53 41.17 -41.19
CA HIS A 1119 -5.56 41.32 -42.64
C HIS A 1119 -6.86 42.01 -43.07
N VAL A 1120 -6.72 43.00 -43.94
CA VAL A 1120 -7.83 43.70 -44.61
C VAL A 1120 -7.74 43.35 -46.09
N TRP A 1121 -8.83 42.85 -46.64
CA TRP A 1121 -8.95 42.46 -48.03
C TRP A 1121 -10.10 43.23 -48.70
N ALA A 1122 -9.76 44.02 -49.71
CA ALA A 1122 -10.72 44.66 -50.60
C ALA A 1122 -10.60 44.02 -51.99
N PRO A 1123 -11.39 42.98 -52.29
CA PRO A 1123 -11.33 42.32 -53.58
C PRO A 1123 -11.92 43.18 -54.70
N GLU A 1124 -11.39 42.99 -55.91
CA GLU A 1124 -11.94 43.61 -57.13
C GLU A 1124 -13.23 42.93 -57.60
N THR A 1125 -13.43 41.66 -57.24
CA THR A 1125 -14.59 40.82 -57.61
C THR A 1125 -15.31 40.29 -56.35
N ILE A 1126 -16.59 39.92 -56.47
CA ILE A 1126 -17.34 39.32 -55.37
C ILE A 1126 -16.72 37.95 -55.00
N VAL A 1127 -16.52 37.71 -53.71
CA VAL A 1127 -16.07 36.42 -53.20
C VAL A 1127 -17.23 35.42 -53.29
N GLY A 1128 -17.06 34.35 -54.07
CA GLY A 1128 -18.04 33.27 -54.23
C GLY A 1128 -17.48 31.91 -53.80
N SER A 1129 -18.35 30.94 -53.58
CA SER A 1129 -17.97 29.53 -53.40
C SER A 1129 -17.95 28.79 -54.75
N LEU A 1130 -17.07 27.80 -54.86
CA LEU A 1130 -17.11 26.77 -55.89
C LEU A 1130 -17.55 25.48 -55.19
N ASP A 1131 -18.79 25.05 -55.43
CA ASP A 1131 -19.29 23.77 -54.92
C ASP A 1131 -18.85 22.66 -55.90
N TYR A 1132 -18.04 21.74 -55.41
CA TYR A 1132 -17.70 20.51 -56.13
C TYR A 1132 -18.50 19.35 -55.52
N GLU A 1133 -19.43 18.77 -56.27
CA GLU A 1133 -19.99 17.45 -55.94
C GLU A 1133 -18.92 16.40 -56.24
N THR A 1134 -18.28 15.88 -55.20
CA THR A 1134 -17.24 14.84 -55.37
C THR A 1134 -17.82 13.45 -55.58
N GLU A 1135 -19.06 13.19 -55.16
CA GLU A 1135 -19.71 11.88 -55.29
C GLU A 1135 -21.22 12.03 -55.50
N THR A 1136 -21.71 11.58 -56.64
CA THR A 1136 -23.13 11.18 -56.78
C THR A 1136 -23.20 9.68 -56.54
N SER A 1137 -24.37 9.17 -56.13
CA SER A 1137 -24.64 7.75 -55.85
C SER A 1137 -24.43 6.77 -57.03
N ALA A 1138 -23.81 7.23 -58.11
CA ALA A 1138 -23.44 6.46 -59.29
C ALA A 1138 -21.92 6.25 -59.47
N ASN A 1139 -21.07 6.77 -58.57
CA ASN A 1139 -19.63 6.45 -58.52
C ASN A 1139 -19.30 5.49 -57.38
#